data_AF-A0A022Q5L1-F1
#
_entry.id   AF-A0A022Q5L1-F1
#
_cell.length_a   1.000
_cell.length_b   1.000
_cell.length_c   1.000
_cell.angle_alpha   90.00
_cell.angle_beta   90.00
_cell.angle_gamma   90.00
#
_symmetry.space_group_name_H-M   'P 1'
#
loop_
_entity.id
_entity.type
_entity.pdbx_description
1 polymer ?
#
loop_
_entity_poly.entity_id
_entity_poly.type
_entity_poly.pdbx_seq_one_letter_code
_entity_poly.pdbx_strand_id
1 'polypeptide(L)'
;MEGEDYFRVQWFFRAEDTVLKDAASSHDKRRLFYSTLMNDNLLDCIISKVNVVRIPPAPITFSPLDIFPKNESLKQELTLLDLYAGCGGMSTGLCFGAKLSNLNLVTKWAVDLNSSACESLKLNHPETKVRNESTDNFLELLKQWKKLCKLYVGDLERALDCELADPHESENCTAQSDSDSEESSEEYEVSFLVDICYGDPNKNGKCGLHFKVRWKGYGPDDDTWEPIESLSNSKDCIKDFVRKGFKSKILPLPGDVDVVCGGPPCQGISGYNRYRNFVSPLTDERNRQIIVFMDIAEFLKPKYILMENVVDIIRFDNASLGRYALSRLVRMKYQSKLGTIASGCYGLPQFRLRVFIWGAHPRETLPRFPLPTHEVVVRNYPPLEFGRNIVGYDEGQPRTLENPITLVDSISDLPPVTNEETLEERIYEKPPETDFQTYIRLTKDEMMGFSSKEKPTPILYDHRPLKLSEHDYLRVLQVPHRKGANYRDFAGVIVGEDNVARKDPSMEAVMLPTGRPLVPESTLTFENGRSKKPYARLWWDETVSTLVTFPHVRAQAILHPEQDRLLTVRECARLQGFPDFYRFCGTVKERYCQLGNAVSIPVARALGYALGMAYRKVEVAGDEHLMVLPEKFSSRVPSVDEVVDLG
;
A
#
# COMPACT_ATOMS: atom_id res chain seq x y z
N MET A 1 -22.99 -52.56 9.08
CA MET A 1 -23.58 -51.80 10.20
C MET A 1 -24.96 -51.38 9.73
N GLU A 2 -25.93 -52.28 9.87
CA GLU A 2 -27.31 -52.08 9.44
C GLU A 2 -28.16 -51.86 10.70
N GLY A 3 -28.92 -50.77 10.75
CA GLY A 3 -29.87 -50.49 11.83
C GLY A 3 -29.61 -49.25 12.70
N GLU A 4 -28.64 -48.41 12.35
CA GLU A 4 -28.42 -47.13 13.06
C GLU A 4 -29.07 -45.96 12.30
N ASP A 5 -29.80 -45.12 13.04
CA ASP A 5 -30.46 -43.94 12.49
C ASP A 5 -29.51 -42.72 12.52
N TYR A 6 -29.38 -42.06 11.37
CA TYR A 6 -28.51 -40.90 11.19
C TYR A 6 -29.32 -39.64 10.85
N PHE A 7 -28.78 -38.48 11.20
CA PHE A 7 -29.21 -37.19 10.69
C PHE A 7 -28.05 -36.40 10.09
N ARG A 8 -28.36 -35.60 9.08
CA ARG A 8 -27.42 -34.67 8.45
C ARG A 8 -27.59 -33.28 9.06
N VAL A 9 -26.50 -32.67 9.50
CA VAL A 9 -26.48 -31.31 10.03
C VAL A 9 -25.57 -30.43 9.18
N GLN A 10 -25.95 -29.16 9.05
CA GLN A 10 -25.11 -28.10 8.53
C GLN A 10 -24.66 -27.23 9.69
N TRP A 11 -23.35 -27.03 9.82
CA TRP A 11 -22.79 -26.41 11.02
C TRP A 11 -22.92 -24.89 11.01
N PHE A 12 -23.24 -24.34 12.18
CA PHE A 12 -23.00 -22.95 12.51
C PHE A 12 -21.70 -22.83 13.28
N PHE A 13 -20.91 -21.82 12.96
CA PHE A 13 -19.67 -21.51 13.67
C PHE A 13 -19.92 -20.39 14.67
N ARG A 14 -19.46 -20.55 15.92
CA ARG A 14 -19.18 -19.40 16.80
C ARG A 14 -17.93 -18.69 16.29
N ALA A 15 -17.70 -17.46 16.73
CA ALA A 15 -16.51 -16.72 16.34
C ALA A 15 -15.20 -17.47 16.68
N GLU A 16 -15.16 -18.16 17.82
CA GLU A 16 -14.03 -18.99 18.28
C GLU A 16 -13.80 -20.26 17.44
N ASP A 17 -14.84 -20.78 16.78
CA ASP A 17 -14.74 -21.97 15.92
C ASP A 17 -14.13 -21.62 14.55
N THR A 18 -14.01 -20.33 14.22
CA THR A 18 -13.40 -19.84 12.97
C THR A 18 -11.89 -19.68 13.09
N VAL A 19 -11.24 -19.22 12.01
CA VAL A 19 -9.81 -18.87 12.02
C VAL A 19 -9.43 -17.82 13.07
N LEU A 20 -10.40 -17.09 13.64
CA LEU A 20 -10.16 -16.08 14.68
C LEU A 20 -9.62 -16.67 15.99
N LYS A 21 -10.02 -17.90 16.36
CA LYS A 21 -9.65 -18.55 17.63
C LYS A 21 -9.74 -17.59 18.82
N ASP A 22 -8.68 -17.42 19.59
CA ASP A 22 -8.65 -16.58 20.81
C ASP A 22 -8.94 -15.09 20.55
N ALA A 23 -8.71 -14.60 19.32
CA ALA A 23 -9.05 -13.23 18.93
C ALA A 23 -10.57 -12.99 18.90
N ALA A 24 -11.38 -14.05 18.99
CA ALA A 24 -12.84 -13.99 19.04
C ALA A 24 -13.41 -13.66 20.44
N SER A 25 -12.59 -13.67 21.49
CA SER A 25 -13.03 -13.53 22.90
C SER A 25 -13.93 -12.32 23.20
N SER A 26 -13.77 -11.24 22.44
CA SER A 26 -14.53 -10.00 22.60
C SER A 26 -15.79 -9.89 21.72
N HIS A 27 -16.13 -10.93 20.96
CA HIS A 27 -17.32 -10.96 20.10
C HIS A 27 -18.57 -11.34 20.88
N ASP A 28 -19.73 -10.90 20.39
CA ASP A 28 -21.03 -11.33 20.91
C ASP A 28 -21.17 -12.85 20.76
N LYS A 29 -21.27 -13.55 21.89
CA LYS A 29 -21.40 -15.02 21.97
C LYS A 29 -22.68 -15.54 21.32
N ARG A 30 -23.68 -14.69 21.09
CA ARG A 30 -24.94 -15.05 20.40
C ARG A 30 -24.84 -14.92 18.89
N ARG A 31 -23.78 -14.31 18.36
CA ARG A 31 -23.56 -14.21 16.92
C ARG A 31 -22.97 -15.51 16.38
N LEU A 32 -23.65 -16.09 15.41
CA LEU A 32 -23.23 -17.29 14.70
C LEU A 32 -22.95 -16.98 13.21
N PHE A 33 -22.10 -17.79 12.60
CA PHE A 33 -21.78 -17.76 11.17
C PHE A 33 -22.29 -19.03 10.52
N TYR A 34 -23.16 -18.87 9.53
CA TYR A 34 -23.68 -20.00 8.76
C TYR A 34 -22.61 -20.50 7.78
N SER A 35 -22.38 -21.82 7.76
CA SER A 35 -21.36 -22.47 6.92
C SER A 35 -22.01 -23.49 5.99
N THR A 36 -21.33 -23.85 4.90
CA THR A 36 -21.71 -24.94 3.99
C THR A 36 -21.24 -26.32 4.45
N LEU A 37 -20.47 -26.41 5.56
CA LEU A 37 -19.95 -27.67 6.07
C LEU A 37 -21.07 -28.53 6.66
N MET A 38 -21.16 -29.78 6.19
CA MET A 38 -22.18 -30.74 6.63
C MET A 38 -21.55 -32.03 7.12
N ASN A 39 -22.17 -32.68 8.11
CA ASN A 39 -21.80 -34.02 8.57
C ASN A 39 -23.04 -34.87 8.87
N ASP A 40 -22.88 -36.18 8.72
CA ASP A 40 -23.86 -37.19 9.14
C ASP A 40 -23.47 -37.69 10.54
N ASN A 41 -24.43 -37.75 11.46
CA ASN A 41 -24.22 -38.14 12.85
C ASN A 41 -25.36 -39.06 13.32
N LEU A 42 -25.11 -39.87 14.34
CA LEU A 42 -26.14 -40.70 14.98
C LEU A 42 -27.19 -39.84 15.68
N LEU A 43 -28.46 -40.28 15.69
CA LEU A 43 -29.57 -39.52 16.29
C LEU A 43 -29.36 -39.20 17.79
N ASP A 44 -28.64 -40.04 18.52
CA ASP A 44 -28.34 -39.87 19.94
C ASP A 44 -27.41 -38.67 20.25
N CYS A 45 -26.74 -38.12 19.23
CA CYS A 45 -25.91 -36.93 19.35
C CYS A 45 -26.73 -35.63 19.53
N ILE A 46 -28.05 -35.66 19.30
CA ILE A 46 -28.91 -34.48 19.44
C ILE A 46 -29.17 -34.18 20.92
N ILE A 47 -28.65 -33.04 21.39
CA ILE A 47 -28.83 -32.61 22.79
C ILE A 47 -30.16 -31.88 23.00
N SER A 48 -30.44 -30.84 22.20
CA SER A 48 -31.64 -30.01 22.36
C SER A 48 -31.90 -29.12 21.13
N LYS A 49 -33.08 -28.49 21.09
CA LYS A 49 -33.41 -27.48 20.08
C LYS A 49 -32.91 -26.10 20.51
N VAL A 50 -32.41 -25.33 19.54
CA VAL A 50 -32.00 -23.93 19.71
C VAL A 50 -32.72 -23.07 18.67
N ASN A 51 -33.13 -21.85 19.06
CA ASN A 51 -33.72 -20.89 18.14
C ASN A 51 -32.63 -19.99 17.54
N VAL A 52 -32.42 -20.10 16.23
CA VAL A 52 -31.45 -19.30 15.49
C VAL A 52 -32.21 -18.44 14.48
N VAL A 53 -32.08 -17.12 14.60
CA VAL A 53 -32.78 -16.15 13.75
C VAL A 53 -31.78 -15.46 12.83
N ARG A 54 -32.07 -15.44 11.53
CA ARG A 54 -31.30 -14.65 10.57
C ARG A 54 -31.67 -13.19 10.72
N ILE A 55 -30.74 -12.38 11.19
CA ILE A 55 -30.89 -10.92 11.28
C ILE A 55 -30.32 -10.30 10.00
N PRO A 56 -31.13 -9.64 9.15
CA PRO A 56 -30.59 -8.87 8.04
C PRO A 56 -29.76 -7.69 8.57
N PRO A 57 -28.73 -7.23 7.84
CA PRO A 57 -27.95 -6.07 8.25
C PRO A 57 -28.87 -4.85 8.50
N ALA A 58 -28.77 -4.22 9.67
CA ALA A 58 -29.64 -3.09 10.02
C ALA A 58 -29.48 -1.91 9.04
N PRO A 59 -30.56 -1.18 8.71
CA PRO A 59 -30.44 0.11 8.05
C PRO A 59 -29.75 1.11 9.00
N ILE A 60 -28.89 1.96 8.45
CA ILE A 60 -28.06 2.87 9.25
C ILE A 60 -28.96 3.88 9.97
N THR A 61 -29.03 3.82 11.30
CA THR A 61 -29.39 4.97 12.13
C THR A 61 -28.16 5.85 12.25
N PHE A 62 -28.00 6.70 11.25
CA PHE A 62 -27.18 7.90 11.36
C PHE A 62 -27.78 8.75 12.49
N SER A 63 -26.95 9.33 13.37
CA SER A 63 -27.47 10.36 14.26
C SER A 63 -27.98 11.52 13.39
N PRO A 64 -28.92 12.36 13.84
CA PRO A 64 -29.44 13.47 13.03
C PRO A 64 -28.37 14.43 12.47
N LEU A 65 -27.14 14.37 13.01
CA LEU A 65 -25.96 15.11 12.55
C LEU A 65 -25.14 14.41 11.45
N ASP A 66 -25.53 13.20 11.03
CA ASP A 66 -24.86 12.42 9.98
C ASP A 66 -25.74 12.29 8.71
N ILE A 67 -26.77 13.14 8.56
CA ILE A 67 -27.69 13.14 7.40
C ILE A 67 -27.29 14.25 6.42
N PHE A 68 -26.57 13.88 5.37
CA PHE A 68 -26.49 14.68 4.13
C PHE A 68 -27.27 13.98 3.00
N PRO A 69 -27.79 14.71 2.00
CA PRO A 69 -28.96 14.29 1.22
C PRO A 69 -28.73 12.99 0.43
N LYS A 70 -29.69 12.07 0.58
CA LYS A 70 -29.80 10.84 -0.17
C LYS A 70 -30.35 11.12 -1.57
N ASN A 71 -29.52 10.87 -2.57
CA ASN A 71 -29.94 10.37 -3.88
C ASN A 71 -28.77 9.53 -4.42
N GLU A 72 -28.71 8.24 -4.03
CA GLU A 72 -27.65 7.35 -4.52
C GLU A 72 -28.05 6.80 -5.89
N SER A 73 -27.82 7.59 -6.93
CA SER A 73 -27.30 7.02 -8.17
C SER A 73 -25.95 6.38 -7.85
N LEU A 74 -25.56 5.33 -8.58
CA LEU A 74 -24.20 4.79 -8.48
C LEU A 74 -23.22 5.95 -8.70
N LYS A 75 -22.46 6.33 -7.66
CA LYS A 75 -21.41 7.33 -7.83
C LYS A 75 -20.45 6.79 -8.90
N GLN A 76 -20.25 7.56 -9.96
CA GLN A 76 -19.26 7.25 -10.99
C GLN A 76 -17.83 7.35 -10.45
N GLU A 77 -17.63 8.10 -9.36
CA GLU A 77 -16.35 8.30 -8.67
C GLU A 77 -16.38 7.80 -7.22
N LEU A 78 -15.34 7.05 -6.81
CA LEU A 78 -15.08 6.67 -5.42
C LEU A 78 -13.81 7.34 -4.91
N THR A 79 -13.84 7.75 -3.64
CA THR A 79 -12.68 8.34 -2.96
C THR A 79 -11.87 7.28 -2.22
N LEU A 80 -10.55 7.34 -2.37
CA LEU A 80 -9.59 6.48 -1.69
C LEU A 80 -8.72 7.28 -0.71
N LEU A 81 -8.55 6.74 0.49
CA LEU A 81 -7.53 7.13 1.46
C LEU A 81 -6.45 6.04 1.52
N ASP A 82 -5.20 6.40 1.24
CA ASP A 82 -4.04 5.52 1.34
C ASP A 82 -3.23 5.81 2.63
N LEU A 83 -3.21 4.86 3.55
CA LEU A 83 -2.47 4.93 4.81
C LEU A 83 -1.16 4.16 4.70
N TYR A 84 -0.07 4.73 5.20
CA TYR A 84 1.28 4.16 5.01
C TYR A 84 1.61 4.04 3.52
N ALA A 85 1.26 5.08 2.77
CA ALA A 85 1.18 5.04 1.32
C ALA A 85 2.52 4.75 0.63
N GLY A 86 3.65 5.03 1.31
CA GLY A 86 4.96 5.03 0.70
C GLY A 86 4.98 5.93 -0.53
N CYS A 87 5.54 5.43 -1.63
CA CYS A 87 5.52 6.13 -2.90
C CYS A 87 4.21 5.92 -3.69
N GLY A 88 3.19 5.23 -3.15
CA GLY A 88 1.87 5.08 -3.76
C GLY A 88 1.68 3.84 -4.64
N GLY A 89 2.49 2.78 -4.46
CA GLY A 89 2.39 1.56 -5.29
C GLY A 89 1.01 0.88 -5.22
N MET A 90 0.43 0.79 -4.02
CA MET A 90 -0.89 0.17 -3.84
C MET A 90 -2.02 1.02 -4.40
N SER A 91 -2.12 2.29 -3.99
CA SER A 91 -3.17 3.21 -4.47
C SER A 91 -3.12 3.41 -5.98
N THR A 92 -1.94 3.60 -6.56
CA THR A 92 -1.78 3.74 -8.03
C THR A 92 -2.32 2.52 -8.76
N GLY A 93 -1.92 1.31 -8.33
CA GLY A 93 -2.41 0.08 -8.94
C GLY A 93 -3.92 -0.08 -8.78
N LEU A 94 -4.47 0.16 -7.59
CA LEU A 94 -5.92 0.08 -7.34
C LEU A 94 -6.70 0.99 -8.29
N CYS A 95 -6.26 2.23 -8.48
CA CYS A 95 -6.91 3.18 -9.40
C CYS A 95 -6.86 2.70 -10.85
N PHE A 96 -5.72 2.20 -11.33
CA PHE A 96 -5.61 1.60 -12.68
C PHE A 96 -6.54 0.40 -12.86
N GLY A 97 -6.63 -0.46 -11.84
CA GLY A 97 -7.50 -1.63 -11.85
C GLY A 97 -8.97 -1.26 -11.91
N ALA A 98 -9.38 -0.33 -11.05
CA ALA A 98 -10.76 0.15 -10.98
C ALA A 98 -11.18 0.78 -12.32
N LYS A 99 -10.29 1.54 -12.96
CA LYS A 99 -10.55 2.15 -14.28
C LYS A 99 -10.90 1.10 -15.34
N LEU A 100 -10.22 -0.05 -15.36
CA LEU A 100 -10.52 -1.17 -16.28
C LEU A 100 -11.88 -1.83 -16.03
N SER A 101 -12.45 -1.66 -14.84
CA SER A 101 -13.81 -2.08 -14.52
C SER A 101 -14.83 -0.95 -14.69
N ASN A 102 -14.48 0.13 -15.40
CA ASN A 102 -15.31 1.32 -15.58
C ASN A 102 -15.75 1.95 -14.25
N LEU A 103 -14.82 2.03 -13.30
CA LEU A 103 -14.98 2.72 -12.03
C LEU A 103 -13.89 3.78 -11.88
N ASN A 104 -14.27 5.03 -11.63
CA ASN A 104 -13.30 6.08 -11.34
C ASN A 104 -12.92 6.06 -9.86
N LEU A 105 -11.88 5.32 -9.48
CA LEU A 105 -11.32 5.38 -8.13
C LEU A 105 -10.24 6.46 -8.08
N VAL A 106 -10.33 7.39 -7.14
CA VAL A 106 -9.39 8.51 -7.02
C VAL A 106 -8.79 8.54 -5.63
N THR A 107 -7.47 8.46 -5.54
CA THR A 107 -6.72 8.74 -4.31
C THR A 107 -6.89 10.21 -3.95
N LYS A 108 -7.76 10.51 -2.99
CA LYS A 108 -7.98 11.90 -2.55
C LYS A 108 -7.03 12.29 -1.44
N TRP A 109 -6.67 11.34 -0.57
CA TRP A 109 -5.78 11.56 0.56
C TRP A 109 -4.75 10.44 0.66
N ALA A 110 -3.53 10.79 1.02
CA ALA A 110 -2.47 9.84 1.31
C ALA A 110 -1.68 10.31 2.54
N VAL A 111 -1.30 9.37 3.41
CA VAL A 111 -0.57 9.66 4.66
C VAL A 111 0.66 8.76 4.73
N ASP A 112 1.83 9.37 4.87
CA ASP A 112 3.08 8.67 5.13
C ASP A 112 4.05 9.52 5.96
N LEU A 113 4.91 8.89 6.75
CA LEU A 113 5.89 9.57 7.59
C LEU A 113 7.17 9.96 6.82
N ASN A 114 7.49 9.27 5.71
CA ASN A 114 8.69 9.53 4.93
C ASN A 114 8.45 10.63 3.89
N SER A 115 9.17 11.75 4.04
CA SER A 115 9.02 12.92 3.16
C SER A 115 9.30 12.62 1.69
N SER A 116 10.38 11.88 1.38
CA SER A 116 10.72 11.53 -0.01
C SER A 116 9.66 10.66 -0.68
N ALA A 117 9.03 9.77 0.09
CA ALA A 117 7.92 8.96 -0.39
C ALA A 117 6.67 9.81 -0.66
N CYS A 118 6.34 10.74 0.26
CA CYS A 118 5.27 11.72 0.07
C CYS A 118 5.49 12.59 -1.18
N GLU A 119 6.71 13.11 -1.38
CA GLU A 119 7.09 13.91 -2.54
C GLU A 119 6.93 13.11 -3.84
N SER A 120 7.34 11.85 -3.84
CA SER A 120 7.18 10.96 -5.00
C SER A 120 5.70 10.73 -5.31
N LEU A 121 4.88 10.44 -4.31
CA LEU A 121 3.44 10.26 -4.51
C LEU A 121 2.79 11.54 -5.04
N LYS A 122 3.12 12.70 -4.45
CA LYS A 122 2.61 14.02 -4.86
C LYS A 122 3.03 14.41 -6.28
N LEU A 123 4.25 14.05 -6.69
CA LEU A 123 4.75 14.30 -8.05
C LEU A 123 3.95 13.54 -9.10
N ASN A 124 3.56 12.29 -8.81
CA ASN A 124 2.84 11.44 -9.75
C ASN A 124 1.31 11.63 -9.68
N HIS A 125 0.80 12.11 -8.55
CA HIS A 125 -0.63 12.34 -8.27
C HIS A 125 -0.85 13.74 -7.64
N PRO A 126 -0.66 14.82 -8.41
CA PRO A 126 -0.76 16.20 -7.90
C PRO A 126 -2.14 16.56 -7.33
N GLU A 127 -3.18 15.84 -7.73
CA GLU A 127 -4.54 15.96 -7.22
C GLU A 127 -4.72 15.42 -5.79
N THR A 128 -3.80 14.56 -5.33
CA THR A 128 -3.90 13.92 -4.01
C THR A 128 -3.44 14.86 -2.90
N LYS A 129 -4.21 14.93 -1.81
CA LYS A 129 -3.80 15.58 -0.56
C LYS A 129 -2.84 14.68 0.20
N VAL A 130 -1.55 14.79 -0.11
CA VAL A 130 -0.48 14.03 0.54
C VAL A 130 -0.04 14.71 1.83
N ARG A 131 -0.11 13.98 2.95
CA ARG A 131 0.26 14.48 4.27
C ARG A 131 1.51 13.75 4.77
N ASN A 132 2.54 14.52 5.09
CA ASN A 132 3.79 13.98 5.65
C ASN A 132 3.75 14.02 7.18
N GLU A 133 3.07 13.05 7.80
CA GLU A 133 2.88 12.96 9.24
C GLU A 133 2.68 11.49 9.67
N SER A 134 2.75 11.21 10.97
CA SER A 134 2.44 9.86 11.46
C SER A 134 0.94 9.58 11.39
N THR A 135 0.58 8.32 11.16
CA THR A 135 -0.82 7.92 11.09
C THR A 135 -1.57 8.05 12.42
N ASP A 136 -0.87 7.93 13.56
CA ASP A 136 -1.41 8.25 14.89
C ASP A 136 -1.82 9.74 14.99
N ASN A 137 -0.94 10.65 14.55
CA ASN A 137 -1.22 12.08 14.53
C ASN A 137 -2.36 12.41 13.58
N PHE A 138 -2.40 11.77 12.41
CA PHE A 138 -3.49 11.93 11.45
C PHE A 138 -4.84 11.50 12.07
N LEU A 139 -4.92 10.38 12.80
CA LEU A 139 -6.14 9.97 13.49
C LEU A 139 -6.62 11.04 14.48
N GLU A 140 -5.73 11.62 15.28
CA GLU A 140 -6.10 12.69 16.21
C GLU A 140 -6.49 13.98 15.47
N LEU A 141 -5.79 14.32 14.38
CA LEU A 141 -6.17 15.40 13.49
C LEU A 141 -7.60 15.23 12.95
N LEU A 142 -7.97 14.02 12.49
CA LEU A 142 -9.34 13.74 12.04
C LEU A 142 -10.39 13.96 13.13
N LYS A 143 -10.09 13.56 14.37
CA LYS A 143 -10.98 13.77 15.52
C LYS A 143 -11.13 15.25 15.85
N GLN A 144 -10.06 16.03 15.83
CA GLN A 144 -10.13 17.48 16.06
C GLN A 144 -10.79 18.21 14.90
N TRP A 145 -10.50 17.81 13.66
CA TRP A 145 -11.15 18.32 12.44
C TRP A 145 -12.66 18.16 12.51
N LYS A 146 -13.15 16.97 12.91
CA LYS A 146 -14.59 16.74 13.14
C LYS A 146 -15.19 17.71 14.16
N LYS A 147 -14.48 18.05 15.24
CA LYS A 147 -14.94 19.04 16.23
C LYS A 147 -14.96 20.45 15.66
N LEU A 148 -13.92 20.85 14.93
CA LEU A 148 -13.84 22.15 14.27
C LEU A 148 -14.95 22.34 13.24
N CYS A 149 -15.20 21.35 12.39
CA CYS A 149 -16.29 21.41 11.43
C CYS A 149 -17.66 21.53 12.13
N LYS A 150 -17.90 20.77 13.21
CA LYS A 150 -19.13 20.93 14.00
C LYS A 150 -19.28 22.33 14.59
N LEU A 151 -18.18 22.95 15.01
CA LEU A 151 -18.20 24.29 15.60
C LEU A 151 -18.43 25.41 14.57
N TYR A 152 -17.77 25.35 13.40
CA TYR A 152 -17.73 26.47 12.46
C TYR A 152 -18.56 26.28 11.18
N VAL A 153 -18.97 25.04 10.89
CA VAL A 153 -19.80 24.67 9.72
C VAL A 153 -21.24 24.37 10.12
N GLY A 154 -21.53 24.04 11.39
CA GLY A 154 -22.89 23.82 11.87
C GLY A 154 -23.85 25.03 11.69
N ASP A 155 -23.30 26.25 11.60
CA ASP A 155 -24.06 27.46 11.25
C ASP A 155 -24.36 27.58 9.75
N LEU A 156 -23.61 26.89 8.88
CA LEU A 156 -23.74 26.97 7.43
C LEU A 156 -25.01 26.26 6.94
N GLU A 157 -25.41 25.16 7.55
CA GLU A 157 -26.67 24.46 7.23
C GLU A 157 -27.90 25.24 7.68
N ARG A 158 -27.86 25.88 8.85
CA ARG A 158 -28.94 26.78 9.30
C ARG A 158 -29.04 28.05 8.46
N ALA A 159 -27.92 28.54 7.92
CA ALA A 159 -27.90 29.68 7.01
C ALA A 159 -28.42 29.32 5.61
N LEU A 160 -28.06 28.14 5.07
CA LEU A 160 -28.58 27.66 3.78
C LEU A 160 -30.08 27.34 3.81
N ASP A 161 -30.64 26.89 4.94
CA ASP A 161 -32.09 26.71 5.08
C ASP A 161 -32.86 28.05 5.16
N CYS A 162 -32.20 29.13 5.60
CA CYS A 162 -32.78 30.47 5.65
C CYS A 162 -32.69 31.23 4.31
N GLU A 163 -31.75 30.88 3.43
CA GLU A 163 -31.59 31.52 2.10
C GLU A 163 -32.67 31.12 1.08
N LEU A 164 -33.61 30.25 1.45
CA LEU A 164 -34.85 29.97 0.70
C LEU A 164 -36.03 30.91 1.06
N ALA A 165 -35.82 31.90 1.93
CA ALA A 165 -36.83 32.90 2.29
C ALA A 165 -36.31 34.34 2.05
N ASP A 166 -36.66 34.84 0.87
CA ASP A 166 -36.78 36.26 0.44
C ASP A 166 -35.51 37.14 0.36
N PRO A 167 -35.19 37.75 -0.80
CA PRO A 167 -34.08 38.67 -0.96
C PRO A 167 -34.56 40.13 -0.95
N HIS A 168 -34.47 40.84 0.18
CA HIS A 168 -34.54 42.30 0.18
C HIS A 168 -33.68 42.97 1.28
N GLU A 169 -32.72 43.75 0.78
CA GLU A 169 -32.13 45.01 1.29
C GLU A 169 -31.68 45.13 2.75
N SER A 170 -30.40 45.51 2.95
CA SER A 170 -30.02 46.94 3.09
C SER A 170 -28.54 47.12 3.45
N GLU A 171 -27.97 48.16 2.86
CA GLU A 171 -26.61 48.69 3.09
C GLU A 171 -26.49 49.49 4.40
N ASN A 172 -25.23 49.67 4.80
CA ASN A 172 -24.62 50.73 5.62
C ASN A 172 -24.58 50.59 7.15
N CYS A 173 -23.34 50.65 7.66
CA CYS A 173 -22.79 51.65 8.62
C CYS A 173 -21.45 51.09 9.16
N THR A 174 -20.36 51.80 9.43
CA THR A 174 -19.88 53.19 9.26
C THR A 174 -18.41 53.15 9.69
N ALA A 175 -17.57 53.98 9.09
CA ALA A 175 -16.19 54.19 9.52
C ALA A 175 -16.10 54.98 10.84
N GLN A 176 -15.19 54.58 11.73
CA GLN A 176 -14.56 55.37 12.80
C GLN A 176 -13.55 54.45 13.51
N SER A 177 -12.36 54.84 13.96
CA SER A 177 -11.44 55.96 13.75
C SER A 177 -10.21 55.58 14.57
N ASP A 178 -9.01 55.87 14.07
CA ASP A 178 -7.73 55.55 14.70
C ASP A 178 -7.61 56.06 16.15
N SER A 179 -6.93 55.27 16.98
CA SER A 179 -6.14 55.79 18.10
C SER A 179 -4.83 55.02 18.16
N ASP A 180 -3.77 55.68 17.69
CA ASP A 180 -2.37 55.28 17.82
C ASP A 180 -1.99 55.06 19.28
N SER A 181 -1.42 53.90 19.56
CA SER A 181 -0.49 53.72 20.66
C SER A 181 0.71 52.94 20.15
N GLU A 182 1.80 53.65 19.88
CA GLU A 182 3.11 53.09 19.60
C GLU A 182 3.61 52.30 20.81
N GLU A 183 3.55 50.97 20.72
CA GLU A 183 4.49 50.10 21.43
C GLU A 183 5.26 49.28 20.38
N SER A 184 6.55 49.56 20.27
CA SER A 184 7.49 48.83 19.42
C SER A 184 7.70 47.41 19.95
N SER A 185 6.78 46.51 19.61
CA SER A 185 7.09 45.11 19.38
C SER A 185 6.84 44.86 17.89
N GLU A 186 7.66 44.06 17.21
CA GLU A 186 7.34 43.66 15.84
C GLU A 186 6.03 42.88 15.85
N GLU A 187 4.89 43.56 15.67
CA GLU A 187 3.57 42.93 15.67
C GLU A 187 3.38 42.21 14.33
N TYR A 188 3.57 40.89 14.34
CA TYR A 188 3.31 40.05 13.18
C TYR A 188 1.78 39.82 13.06
N GLU A 189 1.19 40.34 11.99
CA GLU A 189 -0.24 40.17 11.69
C GLU A 189 -0.50 38.90 10.85
N VAL A 190 -1.46 38.08 11.27
CA VAL A 190 -1.90 36.89 10.53
C VAL A 190 -2.66 37.32 9.28
N SER A 191 -2.21 36.90 8.09
CA SER A 191 -2.93 37.14 6.84
C SER A 191 -4.01 36.08 6.59
N PHE A 192 -3.63 34.80 6.57
CA PHE A 192 -4.56 33.67 6.49
C PHE A 192 -3.87 32.37 6.90
N LEU A 193 -4.68 31.32 7.14
CA LEU A 193 -4.16 29.99 7.46
C LEU A 193 -4.01 29.15 6.18
N VAL A 194 -2.89 28.44 6.09
CA VAL A 194 -2.47 27.68 4.90
C VAL A 194 -2.74 26.19 5.05
N ASP A 195 -2.48 25.64 6.23
CA ASP A 195 -2.60 24.21 6.52
C ASP A 195 -2.90 23.96 8.01
N ILE A 196 -3.19 22.72 8.37
CA ILE A 196 -3.49 22.26 9.73
C ILE A 196 -2.80 20.92 9.97
N CYS A 197 -2.27 20.69 11.17
CA CYS A 197 -1.73 19.40 11.58
C CYS A 197 -1.96 19.14 13.07
N TYR A 198 -1.77 17.89 13.49
CA TYR A 198 -1.75 17.51 14.89
C TYR A 198 -0.39 16.92 15.24
N GLY A 199 0.14 17.25 16.41
CA GLY A 199 1.45 16.80 16.86
C GLY A 199 2.32 17.96 17.31
N ASP A 200 3.63 17.80 17.17
CA ASP A 200 4.65 18.81 17.51
C ASP A 200 5.48 19.13 16.26
N PRO A 201 4.93 19.93 15.32
CA PRO A 201 5.63 20.26 14.07
C PRO A 201 6.91 21.06 14.30
N ASN A 202 7.00 21.80 15.42
CA ASN A 202 8.13 22.64 15.78
C ASN A 202 9.19 21.92 16.62
N LYS A 203 8.96 20.66 17.00
CA LYS A 203 9.86 19.83 17.83
C LYS A 203 10.25 20.50 19.15
N ASN A 204 9.32 21.23 19.76
CA ASN A 204 9.53 21.99 20.99
C ASN A 204 8.88 21.34 22.24
N GLY A 205 8.34 20.12 22.08
CA GLY A 205 7.67 19.35 23.12
C GLY A 205 6.18 19.65 23.27
N LYS A 206 5.62 20.61 22.52
CA LYS A 206 4.19 20.96 22.59
C LYS A 206 3.40 20.18 21.55
N CYS A 207 2.85 19.04 21.96
CA CYS A 207 1.95 18.26 21.13
C CYS A 207 0.52 18.83 21.17
N GLY A 208 -0.05 19.16 20.02
CA GLY A 208 -1.40 19.73 19.94
C GLY A 208 -1.85 20.01 18.51
N LEU A 209 -2.97 20.71 18.37
CA LEU A 209 -3.46 21.16 17.07
C LEU A 209 -2.71 22.44 16.68
N HIS A 210 -2.13 22.43 15.48
CA HIS A 210 -1.40 23.57 14.94
C HIS A 210 -1.95 23.97 13.58
N PHE A 211 -1.86 25.25 13.26
CA PHE A 211 -2.14 25.79 11.95
C PHE A 211 -0.87 26.37 11.34
N LYS A 212 -0.70 26.19 10.03
CA LYS A 212 0.35 26.88 9.29
C LYS A 212 -0.14 28.28 8.92
N VAL A 213 0.58 29.30 9.34
CA VAL A 213 0.18 30.70 9.24
C VAL A 213 0.94 31.38 8.11
N ARG A 214 0.22 32.09 7.22
CA ARG A 214 0.80 33.09 6.31
C ARG A 214 0.77 34.44 6.99
N TRP A 215 1.92 35.06 7.17
CA TRP A 215 2.06 36.39 7.76
C TRP A 215 1.87 37.49 6.71
N LYS A 216 1.26 38.60 7.11
CA LYS A 216 0.99 39.74 6.21
C LYS A 216 2.30 40.40 5.78
N GLY A 217 2.49 40.55 4.47
CA GLY A 217 3.72 41.11 3.90
C GLY A 217 4.86 40.10 3.68
N TYR A 218 4.67 38.83 4.02
CA TYR A 218 5.70 37.79 3.91
C TYR A 218 5.38 36.72 2.86
N GLY A 219 6.42 36.02 2.40
CA GLY A 219 6.31 34.99 1.37
C GLY A 219 5.95 33.61 1.94
N PRO A 220 5.71 32.60 1.07
CA PRO A 220 5.46 31.22 1.50
C PRO A 220 6.60 30.56 2.29
N ASP A 221 7.83 31.04 2.11
CA ASP A 221 9.02 30.55 2.80
C ASP A 221 9.05 30.97 4.28
N ASP A 222 8.28 32.00 4.65
CA ASP A 222 8.15 32.53 6.00
C ASP A 222 6.96 31.91 6.77
N ASP A 223 6.23 30.97 6.17
CA ASP A 223 5.06 30.34 6.81
C ASP A 223 5.47 29.49 8.02
N THR A 224 4.98 29.82 9.22
CA THR A 224 5.28 29.10 10.47
C THR A 224 4.10 28.27 10.98
N TRP A 225 4.38 27.25 11.79
CA TRP A 225 3.35 26.47 12.48
C TRP A 225 3.07 27.05 13.85
N GLU A 226 1.83 27.48 14.08
CA GLU A 226 1.39 28.08 15.34
C GLU A 226 0.35 27.19 16.06
N PRO A 227 0.48 26.98 17.37
CA PRO A 227 -0.52 26.22 18.14
C PRO A 227 -1.87 26.94 18.13
N ILE A 228 -2.98 26.19 18.17
CA ILE A 228 -4.32 26.80 18.17
C ILE A 228 -4.51 27.80 19.32
N GLU A 229 -3.84 27.59 20.46
CA GLU A 229 -3.90 28.47 21.62
C GLU A 229 -3.27 29.85 21.37
N SER A 230 -2.25 29.96 20.50
CA SER A 230 -1.65 31.27 20.16
C SER A 230 -2.49 32.07 19.17
N LEU A 231 -3.45 31.43 18.49
CA LEU A 231 -4.35 32.06 17.51
C LEU A 231 -5.69 32.50 18.12
N SER A 232 -5.75 32.71 19.45
CA SER A 232 -6.97 33.09 20.15
C SER A 232 -7.61 34.38 19.66
N ASN A 233 -6.81 35.30 19.12
CA ASN A 233 -7.23 36.60 18.61
C ASN A 233 -7.62 36.56 17.11
N SER A 234 -7.38 35.44 16.43
CA SER A 234 -7.60 35.26 14.98
C SER A 234 -8.68 34.21 14.68
N LYS A 235 -9.76 34.18 15.49
CA LYS A 235 -10.84 33.18 15.37
C LYS A 235 -11.54 33.20 14.01
N ASP A 236 -11.67 34.37 13.39
CA ASP A 236 -12.28 34.49 12.06
C ASP A 236 -11.42 33.82 10.98
N CYS A 237 -10.10 33.95 11.06
CA CYS A 237 -9.18 33.22 10.17
C CYS A 237 -9.32 31.69 10.31
N ILE A 238 -9.48 31.18 11.54
CA ILE A 238 -9.73 29.76 11.80
C ILE A 238 -11.08 29.34 11.19
N LYS A 239 -12.13 30.12 11.43
CA LYS A 239 -13.47 29.85 10.91
C LYS A 239 -13.48 29.79 9.37
N ASP A 240 -12.84 30.76 8.72
CA ASP A 240 -12.75 30.82 7.26
C ASP A 240 -11.93 29.66 6.68
N PHE A 241 -10.80 29.34 7.31
CA PHE A 241 -9.99 28.18 6.94
C PHE A 241 -10.78 26.88 7.05
N VAL A 242 -11.48 26.66 8.18
CA VAL A 242 -12.29 25.44 8.39
C VAL A 242 -13.41 25.34 7.38
N ARG A 243 -14.13 26.44 7.09
CA ARG A 243 -15.21 26.46 6.10
C ARG A 243 -14.70 26.17 4.68
N LYS A 244 -13.59 26.82 4.27
CA LYS A 244 -12.96 26.58 2.97
C LYS A 244 -12.40 25.17 2.87
N GLY A 245 -11.75 24.68 3.93
CA GLY A 245 -11.19 23.34 4.03
C GLY A 245 -12.27 22.25 3.99
N PHE A 246 -13.40 22.47 4.64
CA PHE A 246 -14.56 21.57 4.58
C PHE A 246 -15.14 21.48 3.16
N LYS A 247 -15.37 22.63 2.51
CA LYS A 247 -15.86 22.68 1.13
C LYS A 247 -14.91 22.00 0.13
N SER A 248 -13.60 22.19 0.31
CA SER A 248 -12.56 21.61 -0.56
C SER A 248 -12.08 20.23 -0.11
N LYS A 249 -12.66 19.67 0.95
CA LYS A 249 -12.37 18.33 1.48
C LYS A 249 -10.88 18.08 1.74
N ILE A 250 -10.18 19.06 2.35
CA ILE A 250 -8.75 18.93 2.67
C ILE A 250 -8.44 17.78 3.63
N LEU A 251 -9.40 17.42 4.48
CA LEU A 251 -9.36 16.30 5.41
C LEU A 251 -10.71 15.57 5.37
N PRO A 252 -10.70 14.23 5.38
CA PRO A 252 -11.94 13.46 5.34
C PRO A 252 -12.71 13.52 6.66
N LEU A 253 -14.03 13.53 6.57
CA LEU A 253 -14.93 13.21 7.68
C LEU A 253 -15.54 11.82 7.48
N PRO A 254 -16.15 11.21 8.53
CA PRO A 254 -16.88 9.96 8.36
C PRO A 254 -17.93 10.08 7.24
N GLY A 255 -17.89 9.16 6.28
CA GLY A 255 -18.71 9.19 5.07
C GLY A 255 -18.06 9.82 3.83
N ASP A 256 -16.94 10.55 3.97
CA ASP A 256 -16.22 11.15 2.82
C ASP A 256 -15.29 10.15 2.11
N VAL A 257 -14.90 9.06 2.78
CA VAL A 257 -13.97 8.05 2.27
C VAL A 257 -14.74 6.80 1.88
N ASP A 258 -14.73 6.44 0.60
CA ASP A 258 -15.36 5.20 0.13
C ASP A 258 -14.44 3.99 0.34
N VAL A 259 -13.13 4.14 0.16
CA VAL A 259 -12.14 3.07 0.27
C VAL A 259 -10.97 3.49 1.15
N VAL A 260 -10.57 2.64 2.09
CA VAL A 260 -9.30 2.78 2.84
C VAL A 260 -8.37 1.65 2.42
N CYS A 261 -7.16 1.98 1.99
CA CYS A 261 -6.10 1.00 1.80
C CYS A 261 -4.88 1.33 2.68
N GLY A 262 -4.08 0.33 3.04
CA GLY A 262 -2.81 0.58 3.72
C GLY A 262 -2.03 -0.66 4.12
N GLY A 263 -0.72 -0.48 4.25
CA GLY A 263 0.22 -1.52 4.67
C GLY A 263 0.84 -1.18 6.03
N PRO A 264 0.11 -1.34 7.15
CA PRO A 264 0.62 -0.95 8.46
C PRO A 264 1.91 -1.71 8.81
N PRO A 265 3.01 -1.02 9.14
CA PRO A 265 4.27 -1.68 9.40
C PRO A 265 4.18 -2.54 10.68
N CYS A 266 4.56 -3.82 10.57
CA CYS A 266 4.69 -4.75 11.69
C CYS A 266 6.16 -5.16 11.85
N GLN A 267 6.99 -4.21 12.30
CA GLN A 267 8.45 -4.39 12.36
C GLN A 267 8.87 -5.41 13.43
N GLY A 268 8.01 -5.71 14.41
CA GLY A 268 8.28 -6.70 15.45
C GLY A 268 8.31 -8.14 14.93
N ILE A 269 7.66 -8.42 13.79
CA ILE A 269 7.49 -9.79 13.24
C ILE A 269 8.22 -10.00 11.91
N SER A 270 9.06 -9.06 11.48
CA SER A 270 9.78 -9.13 10.20
C SER A 270 11.30 -8.94 10.37
N GLY A 271 12.08 -9.49 9.44
CA GLY A 271 13.54 -9.36 9.42
C GLY A 271 14.24 -9.91 10.67
N TYR A 272 15.21 -9.16 11.20
CA TYR A 272 16.02 -9.55 12.37
C TYR A 272 15.24 -9.48 13.71
N ASN A 273 14.06 -8.82 13.72
CA ASN A 273 13.27 -8.61 14.92
C ASN A 273 12.35 -9.78 15.28
N ARG A 274 12.19 -10.75 14.37
CA ARG A 274 11.28 -11.92 14.44
C ARG A 274 11.34 -12.75 15.73
N TYR A 275 12.40 -12.61 16.53
CA TYR A 275 12.64 -13.39 17.75
C TYR A 275 12.70 -12.57 19.03
N ARG A 276 12.40 -11.25 19.00
CA ARG A 276 12.61 -10.38 20.17
C ARG A 276 11.44 -10.33 21.16
N ASN A 277 10.19 -10.42 20.70
CA ASN A 277 9.02 -10.40 21.58
C ASN A 277 7.95 -11.40 21.08
N PHE A 278 8.13 -12.68 21.44
CA PHE A 278 7.28 -13.78 20.96
C PHE A 278 5.97 -13.92 21.76
N VAL A 279 5.93 -13.45 23.00
CA VAL A 279 4.84 -13.78 23.95
C VAL A 279 3.60 -12.91 23.76
N SER A 280 3.77 -11.65 23.34
CA SER A 280 2.63 -10.75 23.08
C SER A 280 2.98 -9.68 22.03
N PRO A 281 3.01 -10.03 20.73
CA PRO A 281 3.38 -9.12 19.66
C PRO A 281 2.47 -7.88 19.55
N LEU A 282 1.21 -7.95 19.97
CA LEU A 282 0.30 -6.79 19.97
C LEU A 282 0.68 -5.73 21.02
N THR A 283 1.35 -6.13 22.09
CA THR A 283 1.88 -5.18 23.09
C THR A 283 3.21 -4.56 22.68
N ASP A 284 3.81 -5.04 21.59
CA ASP A 284 5.01 -4.43 21.02
C ASP A 284 4.62 -3.13 20.32
N GLU A 285 5.18 -2.01 20.77
CA GLU A 285 4.95 -0.69 20.17
C GLU A 285 5.23 -0.67 18.66
N ARG A 286 6.12 -1.54 18.17
CA ARG A 286 6.49 -1.67 16.75
C ARG A 286 5.41 -2.34 15.89
N ASN A 287 4.37 -2.90 16.51
CA ASN A 287 3.20 -3.46 15.83
C ASN A 287 1.94 -2.61 16.05
N ARG A 288 2.01 -1.52 16.84
CA ARG A 288 0.88 -0.64 17.17
C ARG A 288 0.15 -0.10 15.95
N GLN A 289 0.84 0.07 14.82
CA GLN A 289 0.27 0.63 13.60
C GLN A 289 -0.91 -0.19 13.04
N ILE A 290 -0.99 -1.50 13.30
CA ILE A 290 -2.18 -2.29 12.92
C ILE A 290 -3.45 -1.86 13.69
N ILE A 291 -3.28 -1.41 14.93
CA ILE A 291 -4.36 -0.91 15.78
C ILE A 291 -4.83 0.44 15.22
N VAL A 292 -3.89 1.34 14.95
CA VAL A 292 -4.16 2.68 14.40
C VAL A 292 -4.87 2.60 13.05
N PHE A 293 -4.44 1.71 12.16
CA PHE A 293 -5.12 1.45 10.89
C PHE A 293 -6.58 1.07 11.09
N MET A 294 -6.85 0.14 12.00
CA MET A 294 -8.20 -0.32 12.31
C MET A 294 -9.04 0.76 13.00
N ASP A 295 -8.43 1.61 13.83
CA ASP A 295 -9.11 2.72 14.51
C ASP A 295 -9.51 3.84 13.54
N ILE A 296 -8.68 4.12 12.52
CA ILE A 296 -9.04 5.03 11.42
C ILE A 296 -10.19 4.45 10.60
N ALA A 297 -10.12 3.16 10.25
CA ALA A 297 -11.20 2.49 9.55
C ALA A 297 -12.51 2.49 10.35
N GLU A 298 -12.45 2.30 11.67
CA GLU A 298 -13.60 2.38 12.58
C GLU A 298 -14.18 3.79 12.67
N PHE A 299 -13.32 4.82 12.68
CA PHE A 299 -13.72 6.22 12.71
C PHE A 299 -14.39 6.66 11.40
N LEU A 300 -13.78 6.35 10.26
CA LEU A 300 -14.23 6.81 8.93
C LEU A 300 -15.37 5.96 8.34
N LYS A 301 -15.44 4.68 8.71
CA LYS A 301 -16.41 3.68 8.23
C LYS A 301 -16.53 3.63 6.69
N PRO A 302 -15.44 3.34 5.96
CA PRO A 302 -15.47 3.27 4.51
C PRO A 302 -16.34 2.11 3.99
N LYS A 303 -16.74 2.15 2.72
CA LYS A 303 -17.43 1.03 2.07
C LYS A 303 -16.52 -0.19 1.96
N TYR A 304 -15.23 0.03 1.66
CA TYR A 304 -14.23 -1.01 1.47
C TYR A 304 -12.94 -0.71 2.24
N ILE A 305 -12.31 -1.77 2.72
CA ILE A 305 -11.02 -1.74 3.42
C ILE A 305 -10.11 -2.76 2.74
N LEU A 306 -8.90 -2.36 2.36
CA LEU A 306 -7.85 -3.26 1.89
C LEU A 306 -6.60 -3.09 2.73
N MET A 307 -6.29 -4.10 3.54
CA MET A 307 -5.04 -4.12 4.32
C MET A 307 -4.03 -5.05 3.64
N GLU A 308 -2.83 -4.57 3.37
CA GLU A 308 -1.70 -5.38 2.92
C GLU A 308 -0.74 -5.66 4.08
N ASN A 309 -0.09 -6.82 4.06
CA ASN A 309 1.06 -7.08 4.93
C ASN A 309 1.96 -8.22 4.42
N VAL A 310 3.10 -8.39 5.08
CA VAL A 310 4.00 -9.54 4.86
C VAL A 310 3.35 -10.85 5.31
N VAL A 311 3.72 -11.98 4.67
CA VAL A 311 3.23 -13.33 5.03
C VAL A 311 3.50 -13.71 6.48
N ASP A 312 4.50 -13.07 7.10
CA ASP A 312 4.84 -13.28 8.50
C ASP A 312 3.67 -12.97 9.45
N ILE A 313 2.71 -12.11 9.04
CA ILE A 313 1.51 -11.79 9.82
C ILE A 313 0.61 -13.00 10.10
N ILE A 314 0.70 -14.03 9.26
CA ILE A 314 -0.01 -15.31 9.41
C ILE A 314 0.92 -16.48 9.77
N ARG A 315 2.23 -16.24 9.95
CA ARG A 315 3.22 -17.27 10.34
C ARG A 315 3.64 -17.14 11.80
N PHE A 316 3.95 -15.93 12.25
CA PHE A 316 4.48 -15.69 13.58
C PHE A 316 3.38 -15.68 14.63
N ASP A 317 3.74 -16.10 15.84
CA ASP A 317 2.86 -16.11 17.02
C ASP A 317 1.45 -16.63 16.72
N ASN A 318 1.38 -17.80 16.06
CA ASN A 318 0.12 -18.45 15.68
C ASN A 318 -0.82 -17.49 14.93
N ALA A 319 -0.29 -16.62 14.07
CA ALA A 319 -1.04 -15.63 13.30
C ALA A 319 -1.81 -14.59 14.14
N SER A 320 -1.35 -14.27 15.36
CA SER A 320 -2.07 -13.35 16.26
C SER A 320 -2.42 -12.00 15.63
N LEU A 321 -1.49 -11.39 14.89
CA LEU A 321 -1.74 -10.12 14.18
C LEU A 321 -2.74 -10.26 13.03
N GLY A 322 -2.64 -11.34 12.23
CA GLY A 322 -3.58 -11.60 11.13
C GLY A 322 -4.99 -11.87 11.65
N ARG A 323 -5.10 -12.67 12.72
CA ARG A 323 -6.36 -12.95 13.41
C ARG A 323 -6.93 -11.70 14.09
N TYR A 324 -6.07 -10.84 14.66
CA TYR A 324 -6.49 -9.55 15.21
C TYR A 324 -7.14 -8.68 14.14
N ALA A 325 -6.51 -8.52 12.97
CA ALA A 325 -7.05 -7.71 11.88
C ALA A 325 -8.41 -8.23 11.40
N LEU A 326 -8.54 -9.54 11.16
CA LEU A 326 -9.82 -10.17 10.80
C LEU A 326 -10.87 -9.99 11.91
N SER A 327 -10.47 -10.18 13.18
CA SER A 327 -11.36 -10.02 14.33
C SER A 327 -11.90 -8.60 14.44
N ARG A 328 -11.07 -7.57 14.24
CA ARG A 328 -11.48 -6.16 14.22
C ARG A 328 -12.51 -5.89 13.13
N LEU A 329 -12.28 -6.36 11.90
CA LEU A 329 -13.25 -6.21 10.81
C LEU A 329 -14.60 -6.86 11.13
N VAL A 330 -14.58 -8.11 11.60
CA VAL A 330 -15.81 -8.85 11.97
C VAL A 330 -16.53 -8.15 13.12
N ARG A 331 -15.80 -7.61 14.10
CA ARG A 331 -16.35 -6.86 15.24
C ARG A 331 -17.02 -5.57 14.78
N MET A 332 -16.40 -4.84 13.85
CA MET A 332 -16.97 -3.68 13.16
C MET A 332 -18.11 -4.05 12.18
N LYS A 333 -18.50 -5.32 12.13
CA LYS A 333 -19.56 -5.89 11.27
C LYS A 333 -19.23 -5.89 9.78
N TYR A 334 -17.99 -5.68 9.38
CA TYR A 334 -17.60 -5.85 7.98
C TYR A 334 -17.66 -7.33 7.58
N GLN A 335 -18.04 -7.57 6.33
CA GLN A 335 -17.70 -8.80 5.62
C GLN A 335 -16.18 -8.81 5.45
N SER A 336 -15.52 -9.94 5.62
CA SER A 336 -14.06 -9.99 5.52
C SER A 336 -13.55 -11.31 4.95
N LYS A 337 -12.38 -11.23 4.31
CA LYS A 337 -11.65 -12.38 3.77
C LYS A 337 -10.16 -12.08 3.70
N LEU A 338 -9.36 -13.13 3.70
CA LEU A 338 -7.90 -13.07 3.64
C LEU A 338 -7.39 -13.92 2.47
N GLY A 339 -6.44 -13.37 1.71
CA GLY A 339 -5.80 -14.03 0.57
C GLY A 339 -4.29 -13.80 0.58
N THR A 340 -3.52 -14.82 0.23
CA THR A 340 -2.07 -14.74 0.02
C THR A 340 -1.78 -14.76 -1.46
N ILE A 341 -1.14 -13.70 -1.96
CA ILE A 341 -0.90 -13.47 -3.39
C ILE A 341 0.60 -13.45 -3.67
N ALA A 342 1.03 -14.11 -4.75
CA ALA A 342 2.40 -14.03 -5.27
C ALA A 342 2.47 -13.03 -6.43
N SER A 343 3.30 -12.00 -6.33
CA SER A 343 3.39 -10.93 -7.34
C SER A 343 3.70 -11.43 -8.76
N GLY A 344 4.56 -12.44 -8.89
CA GLY A 344 4.92 -13.01 -10.20
C GLY A 344 3.73 -13.57 -10.97
N CYS A 345 2.65 -13.96 -10.28
CA CYS A 345 1.46 -14.54 -10.90
C CYS A 345 0.68 -13.52 -11.73
N TYR A 346 1.06 -12.24 -11.69
CA TYR A 346 0.37 -11.12 -12.33
C TYR A 346 1.32 -10.38 -13.29
N GLY A 347 2.28 -11.08 -13.90
CA GLY A 347 3.15 -10.54 -14.94
C GLY A 347 4.35 -9.77 -14.41
N LEU A 348 5.03 -10.31 -13.41
CA LEU A 348 6.28 -9.73 -12.89
C LEU A 348 7.42 -10.75 -12.85
N PRO A 349 8.66 -10.31 -13.11
CA PRO A 349 9.88 -11.12 -12.98
C PRO A 349 10.29 -11.29 -11.52
N GLN A 350 9.33 -11.48 -10.62
CA GLN A 350 9.57 -11.48 -9.19
C GLN A 350 8.72 -12.51 -8.45
N PHE A 351 9.35 -13.24 -7.52
CA PHE A 351 8.63 -13.99 -6.51
C PHE A 351 8.53 -13.21 -5.19
N ARG A 352 7.37 -12.60 -4.93
CA ARG A 352 7.04 -11.83 -3.71
C ARG A 352 5.67 -12.24 -3.20
N LEU A 353 5.61 -12.90 -2.05
CA LEU A 353 4.34 -13.25 -1.40
C LEU A 353 3.91 -12.15 -0.42
N ARG A 354 2.62 -11.80 -0.45
CA ARG A 354 1.97 -10.85 0.46
C ARG A 354 0.58 -11.31 0.84
N VAL A 355 0.13 -10.89 2.02
CA VAL A 355 -1.21 -11.15 2.54
C VAL A 355 -2.05 -9.90 2.33
N PHE A 356 -3.26 -10.11 1.80
CA PHE A 356 -4.25 -9.07 1.60
C PHE A 356 -5.50 -9.44 2.38
N ILE A 357 -6.05 -8.48 3.12
CA ILE A 357 -7.29 -8.64 3.89
C ILE A 357 -8.30 -7.63 3.37
N TRP A 358 -9.39 -8.14 2.79
CA TRP A 358 -10.53 -7.33 2.40
C TRP A 358 -11.50 -7.18 3.58
N GLY A 359 -12.01 -5.97 3.73
CA GLY A 359 -13.22 -5.66 4.46
C GLY A 359 -14.23 -4.99 3.52
N ALA A 360 -15.49 -5.40 3.55
CA ALA A 360 -16.58 -4.71 2.85
C ALA A 360 -17.75 -4.46 3.82
N HIS A 361 -18.33 -3.27 3.74
CA HIS A 361 -19.49 -2.92 4.53
C HIS A 361 -20.65 -3.91 4.25
N PRO A 362 -21.55 -4.24 5.20
CA PRO A 362 -22.62 -5.24 5.00
C PRO A 362 -23.57 -5.03 3.81
N ARG A 363 -23.63 -3.80 3.28
CA ARG A 363 -24.48 -3.44 2.13
C ARG A 363 -23.76 -3.50 0.78
N GLU A 364 -22.46 -3.76 0.83
CA GLU A 364 -21.56 -3.83 -0.32
C GLU A 364 -21.28 -5.29 -0.68
N THR A 365 -20.81 -5.54 -1.90
CA THR A 365 -20.38 -6.89 -2.29
C THR A 365 -18.92 -7.06 -1.87
N LEU A 366 -18.58 -8.11 -1.13
CA LEU A 366 -17.18 -8.36 -0.76
C LEU A 366 -16.33 -8.67 -2.01
N PRO A 367 -15.23 -7.95 -2.29
CA PRO A 367 -14.41 -8.20 -3.47
C PRO A 367 -13.83 -9.62 -3.53
N ARG A 368 -13.74 -10.19 -4.73
CA ARG A 368 -13.11 -11.49 -4.97
C ARG A 368 -11.59 -11.33 -5.08
N PHE A 369 -10.84 -12.41 -4.85
CA PHE A 369 -9.41 -12.39 -5.15
C PHE A 369 -9.19 -12.80 -6.61
N PRO A 370 -8.41 -12.02 -7.38
CA PRO A 370 -8.12 -12.33 -8.78
C PRO A 370 -7.18 -13.53 -8.87
N LEU A 371 -7.53 -14.54 -9.65
CA LEU A 371 -6.70 -15.71 -9.92
C LEU A 371 -5.41 -15.33 -10.69
N PRO A 372 -4.34 -16.13 -10.57
CA PRO A 372 -3.14 -15.97 -11.37
C PRO A 372 -3.41 -15.83 -12.87
N THR A 373 -2.64 -14.97 -13.54
CA THR A 373 -2.62 -14.85 -15.01
C THR A 373 -1.35 -15.43 -15.62
N HIS A 374 -0.28 -15.56 -14.83
CA HIS A 374 1.02 -16.07 -15.28
C HIS A 374 1.41 -17.30 -14.48
N GLU A 375 2.14 -18.22 -15.12
CA GLU A 375 2.84 -19.29 -14.41
C GLU A 375 3.94 -18.73 -13.52
N VAL A 376 4.14 -19.36 -12.37
CA VAL A 376 5.19 -19.00 -11.42
C VAL A 376 5.75 -20.25 -10.75
N VAL A 377 7.06 -20.29 -10.61
CA VAL A 377 7.72 -21.26 -9.74
C VAL A 377 7.45 -20.88 -8.28
N VAL A 378 6.46 -21.53 -7.66
CA VAL A 378 6.10 -21.28 -6.27
C VAL A 378 7.25 -21.66 -5.34
N ARG A 379 7.64 -20.74 -4.46
CA ARG A 379 8.63 -20.96 -3.41
C ARG A 379 8.03 -20.57 -2.06
N ASN A 380 8.26 -21.36 -1.00
CA ASN A 380 7.84 -21.05 0.39
C ASN A 380 6.32 -20.92 0.62
N TYR A 381 5.60 -22.05 0.69
CA TYR A 381 4.18 -22.09 1.05
C TYR A 381 3.86 -21.37 2.38
N PRO A 382 2.70 -20.70 2.52
CA PRO A 382 2.21 -20.27 3.82
C PRO A 382 1.98 -21.47 4.76
N PRO A 383 1.80 -21.25 6.07
CA PRO A 383 1.48 -22.33 7.00
C PRO A 383 0.26 -23.13 6.51
N LEU A 384 0.27 -24.45 6.73
CA LEU A 384 -0.81 -25.35 6.32
C LEU A 384 -2.19 -24.88 6.78
N GLU A 385 -2.28 -24.27 7.96
CA GLU A 385 -3.52 -23.68 8.50
C GLU A 385 -4.16 -22.63 7.57
N PHE A 386 -3.33 -21.87 6.85
CA PHE A 386 -3.75 -20.84 5.89
C PHE A 386 -3.57 -21.29 4.45
N GLY A 387 -3.38 -22.59 4.19
CA GLY A 387 -3.21 -23.14 2.84
C GLY A 387 -4.39 -22.84 1.93
N ARG A 388 -5.62 -22.88 2.46
CA ARG A 388 -6.86 -22.52 1.73
C ARG A 388 -6.99 -21.02 1.41
N ASN A 389 -6.12 -20.18 1.98
CA ASN A 389 -6.10 -18.74 1.69
C ASN A 389 -5.07 -18.38 0.60
N ILE A 390 -4.37 -19.35 0.01
CA ILE A 390 -3.53 -19.08 -1.16
C ILE A 390 -4.43 -18.75 -2.34
N VAL A 391 -4.20 -17.61 -2.98
CA VAL A 391 -4.89 -17.25 -4.20
C VAL A 391 -4.20 -17.96 -5.35
N GLY A 392 -4.81 -19.05 -5.82
CA GLY A 392 -4.29 -19.91 -6.86
C GLY A 392 -5.38 -20.83 -7.39
N TYR A 393 -5.08 -21.51 -8.48
CA TYR A 393 -5.92 -22.57 -9.01
C TYR A 393 -5.69 -23.86 -8.24
N ASP A 394 -6.75 -24.65 -8.06
CA ASP A 394 -6.64 -25.97 -7.46
C ASP A 394 -5.79 -26.93 -8.32
N GLU A 395 -5.25 -27.96 -7.69
CA GLU A 395 -4.52 -29.01 -8.41
C GLU A 395 -5.45 -29.75 -9.38
N GLY A 396 -5.04 -29.85 -10.64
CA GLY A 396 -5.85 -30.48 -11.70
C GLY A 396 -6.94 -29.59 -12.30
N GLN A 397 -7.16 -28.37 -11.79
CA GLN A 397 -8.10 -27.43 -12.39
C GLN A 397 -7.58 -26.94 -13.76
N PRO A 398 -8.38 -27.05 -14.84
CA PRO A 398 -8.01 -26.49 -16.15
C PRO A 398 -7.80 -24.99 -16.07
N ARG A 399 -6.69 -24.51 -16.64
CA ARG A 399 -6.30 -23.09 -16.63
C ARG A 399 -5.43 -22.77 -17.83
N THR A 400 -5.55 -21.53 -18.29
CA THR A 400 -4.69 -20.95 -19.33
C THR A 400 -3.91 -19.82 -18.69
N LEU A 401 -2.60 -19.99 -18.56
CA LEU A 401 -1.69 -19.01 -17.96
C LEU A 401 -0.66 -18.55 -19.00
N GLU A 402 -0.28 -17.28 -18.92
CA GLU A 402 0.83 -16.71 -19.67
C GLU A 402 2.16 -17.23 -19.12
N ASN A 403 3.20 -17.21 -19.95
CA ASN A 403 4.55 -17.64 -19.54
C ASN A 403 5.09 -16.73 -18.41
N PRO A 404 5.96 -17.26 -17.51
CA PRO A 404 6.58 -16.44 -16.49
C PRO A 404 7.41 -15.30 -17.11
N ILE A 405 7.23 -14.08 -16.62
CA ILE A 405 8.08 -12.94 -17.00
C ILE A 405 9.46 -13.13 -16.36
N THR A 406 10.51 -12.87 -17.12
CA THR A 406 11.91 -13.01 -16.70
C THR A 406 12.63 -11.67 -16.71
N LEU A 407 13.89 -11.67 -16.26
CA LEU A 407 14.69 -10.44 -16.22
C LEU A 407 14.91 -9.84 -17.62
N VAL A 408 15.13 -10.67 -18.64
CA VAL A 408 15.28 -10.19 -20.03
C VAL A 408 14.03 -9.47 -20.52
N ASP A 409 12.85 -10.03 -20.22
CA ASP A 409 11.58 -9.41 -20.62
C ASP A 409 11.39 -8.04 -20.01
N SER A 410 12.10 -7.74 -18.91
CA SER A 410 11.86 -6.56 -18.08
C SER A 410 12.85 -5.43 -18.30
N ILE A 411 14.13 -5.75 -18.58
CA ILE A 411 15.20 -4.73 -18.58
C ILE A 411 16.13 -4.77 -19.81
N SER A 412 15.89 -5.65 -20.81
CA SER A 412 16.81 -5.78 -21.98
C SER A 412 16.90 -4.53 -22.86
N ASP A 413 15.85 -3.72 -22.91
CA ASP A 413 15.78 -2.48 -23.70
C ASP A 413 16.49 -1.29 -23.03
N LEU A 414 16.91 -1.41 -21.77
CA LEU A 414 17.53 -0.31 -21.03
C LEU A 414 18.98 -0.06 -21.49
N PRO A 415 19.38 1.21 -21.66
CA PRO A 415 20.74 1.54 -22.08
C PRO A 415 21.78 1.19 -21.00
N PRO A 416 23.02 0.85 -21.35
CA PRO A 416 24.04 0.54 -20.36
C PRO A 416 24.43 1.77 -19.53
N VAL A 417 24.67 1.55 -18.23
CA VAL A 417 25.14 2.58 -17.29
C VAL A 417 26.23 2.02 -16.37
N THR A 418 27.07 2.90 -15.83
CA THR A 418 28.18 2.52 -14.94
C THR A 418 27.76 2.57 -13.47
N ASN A 419 28.61 2.07 -12.57
CA ASN A 419 28.44 2.22 -11.11
C ASN A 419 28.42 3.69 -10.64
N GLU A 420 28.97 4.59 -11.46
CA GLU A 420 29.12 6.02 -11.16
C GLU A 420 28.01 6.88 -11.77
N GLU A 421 27.00 6.26 -12.40
CA GLU A 421 25.89 7.00 -13.02
C GLU A 421 25.09 7.80 -11.98
N THR A 422 24.82 9.06 -12.32
CA THR A 422 24.11 10.02 -11.45
C THR A 422 22.96 10.74 -12.14
N LEU A 423 22.88 10.70 -13.48
CA LEU A 423 21.85 11.36 -14.27
C LEU A 423 20.46 10.87 -13.84
N GLU A 424 19.55 11.82 -13.64
CA GLU A 424 18.16 11.51 -13.27
C GLU A 424 17.30 11.18 -14.48
N GLU A 425 17.62 11.78 -15.62
CA GLU A 425 16.88 11.70 -16.88
C GLU A 425 17.83 11.29 -18.00
N ARG A 426 17.39 10.34 -18.82
CA ARG A 426 18.09 9.88 -20.02
C ARG A 426 17.08 9.59 -21.13
N ILE A 427 17.58 9.39 -22.35
CA ILE A 427 16.76 8.96 -23.48
C ILE A 427 16.93 7.45 -23.64
N TYR A 428 15.86 6.76 -24.03
CA TYR A 428 15.96 5.37 -24.46
C TYR A 428 16.81 5.26 -25.74
N GLU A 429 17.76 4.33 -25.75
CA GLU A 429 18.58 4.07 -26.95
C GLU A 429 17.89 3.08 -27.91
N LYS A 430 16.94 2.29 -27.41
CA LYS A 430 16.25 1.24 -28.16
C LYS A 430 14.72 1.31 -27.99
N PRO A 431 13.95 0.84 -29.00
CA PRO A 431 12.52 0.58 -28.82
C PRO A 431 12.31 -0.58 -27.80
N PRO A 432 11.10 -0.70 -27.22
CA PRO A 432 10.77 -1.89 -26.43
C PRO A 432 10.82 -3.15 -27.31
N GLU A 433 11.32 -4.24 -26.76
CA GLU A 433 11.50 -5.53 -27.44
C GLU A 433 10.46 -6.58 -27.00
N THR A 434 9.82 -6.37 -25.85
CA THR A 434 8.82 -7.30 -25.29
C THR A 434 7.48 -6.62 -25.02
N ASP A 435 6.43 -7.42 -24.85
CA ASP A 435 5.10 -6.94 -24.44
C ASP A 435 5.14 -6.23 -23.09
N PHE A 436 5.96 -6.73 -22.16
CA PHE A 436 6.17 -6.09 -20.86
C PHE A 436 6.79 -4.71 -21.02
N GLN A 437 7.86 -4.58 -21.80
CA GLN A 437 8.54 -3.30 -22.04
C GLN A 437 7.63 -2.32 -22.79
N THR A 438 6.82 -2.83 -23.72
CA THR A 438 5.83 -2.01 -24.44
C THR A 438 4.80 -1.44 -23.48
N TYR A 439 4.24 -2.28 -22.59
CA TYR A 439 3.26 -1.85 -21.60
C TYR A 439 3.85 -0.88 -20.57
N ILE A 440 5.02 -1.20 -19.99
CA ILE A 440 5.59 -0.40 -18.90
C ILE A 440 6.03 1.00 -19.37
N ARG A 441 6.32 1.17 -20.67
CA ARG A 441 6.70 2.44 -21.31
C ARG A 441 5.52 3.29 -21.79
N LEU A 442 4.28 2.83 -21.65
CA LEU A 442 3.10 3.64 -21.96
C LEU A 442 3.08 4.92 -21.12
N THR A 443 2.58 6.00 -21.70
CA THR A 443 2.34 7.26 -20.98
C THR A 443 1.20 7.12 -19.97
N LYS A 444 1.10 8.08 -19.02
CA LYS A 444 0.00 8.12 -18.05
C LYS A 444 -1.36 8.16 -18.77
N ASP A 445 -1.46 8.93 -19.85
CA ASP A 445 -2.68 9.06 -20.65
C ASP A 445 -3.04 7.75 -21.36
N GLU A 446 -2.07 7.12 -22.03
CA GLU A 446 -2.28 5.82 -22.71
C GLU A 446 -2.70 4.72 -21.72
N MET A 447 -2.08 4.65 -20.54
CA MET A 447 -2.47 3.69 -19.49
C MET A 447 -3.88 3.94 -18.95
N MET A 448 -4.35 5.19 -18.99
CA MET A 448 -5.70 5.58 -18.56
C MET A 448 -6.74 5.51 -19.69
N GLY A 449 -6.33 5.09 -20.90
CA GLY A 449 -7.21 4.92 -22.06
C GLY A 449 -7.43 6.20 -22.88
N PHE A 450 -6.59 7.22 -22.71
CA PHE A 450 -6.65 8.46 -23.46
C PHE A 450 -5.66 8.43 -24.64
N SER A 451 -6.12 8.82 -25.83
CA SER A 451 -5.26 8.94 -27.01
C SER A 451 -4.62 10.32 -27.05
N SER A 452 -3.29 10.40 -26.92
CA SER A 452 -2.57 11.64 -27.22
C SER A 452 -2.28 11.73 -28.73
N LYS A 453 -2.52 12.92 -29.32
CA LYS A 453 -2.18 13.22 -30.72
C LYS A 453 -0.68 13.50 -30.92
N GLU A 454 0.01 13.90 -29.85
CA GLU A 454 1.46 14.15 -29.84
C GLU A 454 2.12 13.12 -28.92
N LYS A 455 3.07 12.36 -29.46
CA LYS A 455 3.89 11.44 -28.66
C LYS A 455 5.19 12.15 -28.27
N PRO A 456 5.32 12.65 -27.03
CA PRO A 456 6.58 13.21 -26.59
C PRO A 456 7.65 12.13 -26.62
N THR A 457 8.91 12.53 -26.85
CA THR A 457 10.05 11.61 -26.77
C THR A 457 10.06 10.95 -25.39
N PRO A 458 10.05 9.61 -25.30
CA PRO A 458 9.99 8.94 -24.01
C PRO A 458 11.28 9.19 -23.23
N ILE A 459 11.14 9.74 -22.02
CA ILE A 459 12.24 9.99 -21.08
C ILE A 459 12.35 8.80 -20.12
N LEU A 460 13.58 8.34 -19.92
CA LEU A 460 13.96 7.31 -18.97
C LEU A 460 14.39 7.98 -17.65
N TYR A 461 13.57 7.86 -16.62
CA TYR A 461 13.87 8.38 -15.29
C TYR A 461 14.54 7.34 -14.39
N ASP A 462 15.38 7.79 -13.46
CA ASP A 462 15.90 6.98 -12.36
C ASP A 462 16.75 5.76 -12.79
N HIS A 463 17.31 5.77 -14.00
CA HIS A 463 18.18 4.69 -14.47
C HIS A 463 19.63 4.84 -13.96
N ARG A 464 19.76 4.86 -12.64
CA ARG A 464 21.03 4.97 -11.92
C ARG A 464 21.12 3.96 -10.76
N PRO A 465 22.27 3.30 -10.54
CA PRO A 465 22.46 2.34 -9.45
C PRO A 465 22.80 3.03 -8.13
N LEU A 466 22.78 2.26 -7.04
CA LEU A 466 23.46 2.70 -5.82
C LEU A 466 24.98 2.58 -6.04
N LYS A 467 25.69 3.70 -5.98
CA LYS A 467 27.16 3.73 -6.06
C LYS A 467 27.77 2.84 -4.98
N LEU A 468 28.47 1.79 -5.40
CA LEU A 468 29.21 0.92 -4.51
C LEU A 468 30.42 1.64 -3.91
N SER A 469 30.80 1.23 -2.70
CA SER A 469 32.09 1.62 -2.15
C SER A 469 33.22 1.10 -3.04
N GLU A 470 34.37 1.76 -3.05
CA GLU A 470 35.52 1.36 -3.88
C GLU A 470 35.89 -0.12 -3.68
N HIS A 471 35.93 -0.59 -2.43
CA HIS A 471 36.27 -1.98 -2.13
C HIS A 471 35.17 -2.97 -2.54
N ASP A 472 33.90 -2.59 -2.53
CA ASP A 472 32.82 -3.47 -3.00
C ASP A 472 32.76 -3.48 -4.53
N TYR A 473 33.00 -2.34 -5.18
CA TYR A 473 33.11 -2.25 -6.64
C TYR A 473 34.27 -3.11 -7.16
N LEU A 474 35.45 -3.01 -6.56
CA LEU A 474 36.60 -3.86 -6.89
C LEU A 474 36.30 -5.36 -6.77
N ARG A 475 35.44 -5.77 -5.84
CA ARG A 475 34.98 -7.16 -5.73
C ARG A 475 33.99 -7.54 -6.82
N VAL A 476 33.07 -6.65 -7.16
CA VAL A 476 32.11 -6.87 -8.25
C VAL A 476 32.83 -7.10 -9.57
N LEU A 477 33.92 -6.37 -9.84
CA LEU A 477 34.78 -6.59 -11.01
C LEU A 477 35.42 -7.99 -11.07
N GLN A 478 35.50 -8.70 -9.93
CA GLN A 478 36.00 -10.08 -9.89
C GLN A 478 34.91 -11.13 -10.09
N VAL A 479 33.63 -10.74 -10.12
CA VAL A 479 32.51 -11.68 -10.31
C VAL A 479 32.37 -12.02 -11.78
N PRO A 480 32.47 -13.30 -12.19
CA PRO A 480 32.33 -13.68 -13.59
C PRO A 480 30.99 -13.31 -14.22
N HIS A 481 31.00 -12.98 -15.52
CA HIS A 481 29.79 -12.69 -16.32
C HIS A 481 29.11 -13.98 -16.81
N ARG A 482 28.56 -14.77 -15.89
CA ARG A 482 27.78 -15.98 -16.21
C ARG A 482 26.69 -16.27 -15.19
N LYS A 483 25.68 -17.05 -15.60
CA LYS A 483 24.60 -17.51 -14.72
C LYS A 483 25.16 -18.20 -13.47
N GLY A 484 24.62 -17.82 -12.32
CA GLY A 484 24.98 -18.39 -11.01
C GLY A 484 26.29 -17.87 -10.41
N ALA A 485 27.00 -16.95 -11.08
CA ALA A 485 28.22 -16.35 -10.55
C ALA A 485 27.97 -15.56 -9.26
N ASN A 486 28.84 -15.73 -8.26
CA ASN A 486 28.74 -15.08 -6.95
C ASN A 486 30.10 -15.01 -6.24
N TYR A 487 30.12 -14.60 -4.97
CA TYR A 487 31.36 -14.50 -4.18
C TYR A 487 32.17 -15.81 -4.07
N ARG A 488 31.53 -16.97 -4.26
CA ARG A 488 32.20 -18.29 -4.23
C ARG A 488 33.16 -18.49 -5.39
N ASP A 489 33.06 -17.65 -6.44
CA ASP A 489 33.97 -17.64 -7.57
C ASP A 489 35.21 -16.74 -7.32
N PHE A 490 35.31 -16.07 -6.17
CA PHE A 490 36.50 -15.30 -5.82
C PHE A 490 37.70 -16.21 -5.59
N ALA A 491 38.87 -15.74 -6.02
CA ALA A 491 40.15 -16.40 -5.74
C ALA A 491 40.34 -16.61 -4.23
N GLY A 492 40.74 -17.82 -3.85
CA GLY A 492 40.92 -18.22 -2.45
C GLY A 492 39.63 -18.64 -1.73
N VAL A 493 38.52 -18.86 -2.44
CA VAL A 493 37.30 -19.49 -1.88
C VAL A 493 37.14 -20.92 -2.40
N ILE A 494 36.91 -21.85 -1.46
CA ILE A 494 36.56 -23.25 -1.76
C ILE A 494 35.19 -23.58 -1.16
N VAL A 495 34.45 -24.49 -1.79
CA VAL A 495 33.16 -25.00 -1.28
C VAL A 495 33.33 -26.47 -0.93
N GLY A 496 33.12 -26.81 0.34
CA GLY A 496 33.19 -28.20 0.81
C GLY A 496 31.99 -29.04 0.35
N GLU A 497 32.06 -30.36 0.57
CA GLU A 497 30.95 -31.29 0.30
C GLU A 497 29.66 -30.94 1.08
N ASP A 498 29.81 -30.26 2.22
CA ASP A 498 28.71 -29.75 3.04
C ASP A 498 28.05 -28.46 2.49
N ASN A 499 28.45 -28.04 1.28
CA ASN A 499 28.03 -26.84 0.59
C ASN A 499 28.33 -25.53 1.36
N VAL A 500 29.33 -25.55 2.25
CA VAL A 500 29.79 -24.38 3.00
C VAL A 500 31.04 -23.81 2.34
N ALA A 501 31.01 -22.51 2.05
CA ALA A 501 32.15 -21.77 1.51
C ALA A 501 33.18 -21.45 2.60
N ARG A 502 34.47 -21.63 2.31
CA ARG A 502 35.60 -21.41 3.21
C ARG A 502 36.76 -20.76 2.46
N LYS A 503 37.70 -20.17 3.20
CA LYS A 503 38.99 -19.75 2.63
C LYS A 503 39.81 -20.99 2.29
N ASP A 504 40.49 -20.96 1.15
CA ASP A 504 41.45 -21.99 0.76
C ASP A 504 42.68 -21.92 1.68
N PRO A 505 42.98 -22.95 2.50
CA PRO A 505 44.14 -22.94 3.37
C PRO A 505 45.48 -23.03 2.62
N SER A 506 45.46 -23.43 1.35
CA SER A 506 46.66 -23.53 0.50
C SER A 506 47.03 -22.21 -0.19
N MET A 507 46.15 -21.20 -0.13
CA MET A 507 46.33 -19.91 -0.78
C MET A 507 46.49 -18.80 0.25
N GLU A 508 47.45 -17.90 0.05
CA GLU A 508 47.52 -16.67 0.83
C GLU A 508 46.29 -15.79 0.57
N ALA A 509 45.91 -14.99 1.57
CA ALA A 509 44.76 -14.13 1.46
C ALA A 509 44.95 -13.08 0.35
N VAL A 510 44.12 -13.16 -0.69
CA VAL A 510 44.15 -12.19 -1.79
C VAL A 510 43.71 -10.82 -1.27
N MET A 511 44.57 -9.81 -1.44
CA MET A 511 44.34 -8.44 -0.98
C MET A 511 43.91 -7.54 -2.14
N LEU A 512 42.93 -6.67 -1.90
CA LEU A 512 42.56 -5.60 -2.81
C LEU A 512 43.60 -4.45 -2.73
N PRO A 513 43.71 -3.61 -3.77
CA PRO A 513 44.54 -2.39 -3.74
C PRO A 513 44.27 -1.47 -2.53
N THR A 514 43.07 -1.51 -1.97
CA THR A 514 42.67 -0.76 -0.77
C THR A 514 43.22 -1.32 0.54
N GLY A 515 44.01 -2.39 0.50
CA GLY A 515 44.55 -3.07 1.70
C GLY A 515 43.52 -3.93 2.46
N ARG A 516 42.32 -4.14 1.89
CA ARG A 516 41.30 -5.04 2.45
C ARG A 516 41.33 -6.41 1.76
N PRO A 517 40.96 -7.51 2.43
CA PRO A 517 40.87 -8.81 1.79
C PRO A 517 39.78 -8.84 0.70
N LEU A 518 40.04 -9.57 -0.39
CA LEU A 518 39.09 -9.81 -1.48
C LEU A 518 37.81 -10.45 -0.94
N VAL A 519 37.94 -11.45 -0.07
CA VAL A 519 36.81 -12.18 0.53
C VAL A 519 36.54 -11.65 1.94
N PRO A 520 35.43 -10.92 2.18
CA PRO A 520 35.07 -10.47 3.52
C PRO A 520 34.63 -11.65 4.41
N GLU A 521 35.03 -11.66 5.68
CA GLU A 521 34.62 -12.70 6.64
C GLU A 521 33.10 -12.76 6.84
N SER A 522 32.44 -11.59 6.81
CA SER A 522 30.98 -11.50 6.88
C SER A 522 30.26 -12.19 5.72
N THR A 523 30.95 -12.38 4.58
CA THR A 523 30.41 -13.07 3.42
C THR A 523 30.44 -14.60 3.60
N LEU A 524 31.50 -15.11 4.23
CA LEU A 524 31.65 -16.54 4.55
C LEU A 524 30.76 -17.00 5.70
N THR A 525 30.39 -16.10 6.60
CA THR A 525 29.52 -16.40 7.75
C THR A 525 28.04 -16.21 7.46
N PHE A 526 27.67 -15.54 6.36
CA PHE A 526 26.28 -15.30 5.99
C PHE A 526 25.53 -16.62 5.69
N GLU A 527 24.39 -16.83 6.36
CA GLU A 527 23.63 -18.09 6.35
C GLU A 527 24.54 -19.33 6.58
N ASN A 528 25.47 -19.21 7.53
CA ASN A 528 26.46 -20.25 7.87
C ASN A 528 27.32 -20.68 6.66
N GLY A 529 27.60 -19.75 5.74
CA GLY A 529 28.43 -19.98 4.56
C GLY A 529 27.77 -20.79 3.45
N ARG A 530 26.48 -21.15 3.60
CA ARG A 530 25.72 -21.91 2.61
C ARG A 530 25.04 -21.04 1.56
N SER A 531 24.99 -19.73 1.78
CA SER A 531 24.35 -18.82 0.84
C SER A 531 25.11 -18.74 -0.49
N LYS A 532 24.35 -18.49 -1.56
CA LYS A 532 24.89 -18.09 -2.87
C LYS A 532 24.55 -16.63 -3.21
N LYS A 533 23.91 -15.90 -2.30
CA LYS A 533 23.43 -14.52 -2.53
C LYS A 533 24.52 -13.43 -2.56
N PRO A 534 25.56 -13.47 -1.70
CA PRO A 534 26.53 -12.39 -1.68
C PRO A 534 27.27 -12.22 -3.01
N TYR A 535 27.38 -10.99 -3.49
CA TYR A 535 27.98 -10.62 -4.78
C TYR A 535 27.43 -11.43 -5.96
N ALA A 536 26.18 -11.88 -5.88
CA ALA A 536 25.59 -12.72 -6.90
C ALA A 536 25.04 -11.91 -8.08
N ARG A 537 25.38 -12.40 -9.28
CA ARG A 537 24.89 -11.90 -10.55
C ARG A 537 23.57 -12.57 -10.89
N LEU A 538 22.57 -11.74 -11.16
CA LEU A 538 21.31 -12.21 -11.74
C LEU A 538 21.57 -12.60 -13.20
N TRP A 539 20.71 -13.43 -13.77
CA TRP A 539 20.77 -13.78 -15.18
C TRP A 539 19.46 -13.54 -15.92
N TRP A 540 19.56 -13.45 -17.24
CA TRP A 540 18.48 -13.03 -18.13
C TRP A 540 17.21 -13.89 -18.05
N ASP A 541 17.38 -15.21 -17.89
CA ASP A 541 16.29 -16.20 -17.81
C ASP A 541 15.81 -16.45 -16.36
N GLU A 542 16.20 -15.61 -15.41
CA GLU A 542 15.85 -15.76 -14.00
C GLU A 542 14.75 -14.79 -13.55
N THR A 543 13.99 -15.21 -12.54
CA THR A 543 13.14 -14.31 -11.74
C THR A 543 13.93 -13.77 -10.55
N VAL A 544 13.67 -12.53 -10.16
CA VAL A 544 14.30 -11.89 -9.02
C VAL A 544 13.57 -12.27 -7.72
N SER A 545 14.34 -12.44 -6.65
CA SER A 545 13.78 -12.59 -5.31
C SER A 545 13.06 -11.31 -4.83
N THR A 546 12.42 -11.37 -3.66
CA THR A 546 11.78 -10.18 -3.09
C THR A 546 12.78 -9.02 -2.96
N LEU A 547 12.47 -7.90 -3.60
CA LEU A 547 13.21 -6.65 -3.49
C LEU A 547 13.05 -6.15 -2.06
N VAL A 548 14.16 -5.79 -1.46
CA VAL A 548 14.22 -5.24 -0.10
C VAL A 548 14.55 -3.75 -0.18
N THR A 549 14.38 -3.05 0.94
CA THR A 549 14.53 -1.60 1.04
C THR A 549 15.95 -1.09 0.82
N PHE A 550 16.94 -1.97 0.83
CA PHE A 550 18.33 -1.62 0.57
C PHE A 550 19.03 -2.74 -0.22
N PRO A 551 19.62 -2.46 -1.40
CA PRO A 551 20.24 -3.47 -2.26
C PRO A 551 21.62 -3.87 -1.71
N HIS A 552 21.64 -4.61 -0.60
CA HIS A 552 22.88 -4.98 0.07
C HIS A 552 23.61 -6.07 -0.74
N VAL A 553 24.63 -5.69 -1.51
CA VAL A 553 25.39 -6.60 -2.39
C VAL A 553 25.92 -7.84 -1.66
N ARG A 554 26.21 -7.75 -0.35
CA ARG A 554 26.70 -8.89 0.45
C ARG A 554 25.61 -9.83 1.00
N ALA A 555 24.33 -9.55 0.76
CA ALA A 555 23.22 -10.33 1.32
C ALA A 555 22.11 -10.62 0.30
N GLN A 556 22.18 -10.06 -0.91
CA GLN A 556 21.16 -10.18 -1.95
C GLN A 556 21.81 -10.39 -3.31
N ALA A 557 21.21 -11.26 -4.12
CA ALA A 557 21.50 -11.35 -5.55
C ALA A 557 20.86 -10.16 -6.26
N ILE A 558 21.68 -9.20 -6.69
CA ILE A 558 21.23 -7.90 -7.20
C ILE A 558 22.21 -7.25 -8.18
N LEU A 559 23.28 -7.95 -8.58
CA LEU A 559 24.14 -7.45 -9.66
C LEU A 559 23.40 -7.66 -10.99
N HIS A 560 23.54 -6.69 -11.89
CA HIS A 560 23.05 -6.78 -13.28
C HIS A 560 23.59 -8.05 -13.97
N PRO A 561 23.02 -8.58 -15.07
CA PRO A 561 23.57 -9.77 -15.76
C PRO A 561 24.90 -9.59 -16.50
N GLU A 562 25.10 -8.45 -17.19
CA GLU A 562 26.35 -8.17 -17.93
C GLU A 562 27.19 -6.98 -17.39
N GLN A 563 26.57 -5.94 -16.82
CA GLN A 563 27.27 -4.73 -16.33
C GLN A 563 27.74 -4.87 -14.87
N ASP A 564 28.94 -4.37 -14.54
CA ASP A 564 29.55 -4.47 -13.20
C ASP A 564 28.98 -3.46 -12.20
N ARG A 565 27.67 -3.55 -11.96
CA ARG A 565 26.93 -2.69 -11.03
C ARG A 565 25.77 -3.44 -10.41
N LEU A 566 25.19 -2.84 -9.37
CA LEU A 566 23.88 -3.22 -8.89
C LEU A 566 22.82 -2.91 -9.96
N LEU A 567 21.66 -3.57 -9.89
CA LEU A 567 20.48 -3.11 -10.62
C LEU A 567 20.18 -1.65 -10.27
N THR A 568 19.70 -0.86 -11.23
CA THR A 568 19.33 0.55 -11.04
C THR A 568 18.01 0.71 -10.30
N VAL A 569 17.71 1.94 -9.85
CA VAL A 569 16.39 2.28 -9.30
C VAL A 569 15.29 1.96 -10.33
N ARG A 570 15.44 2.37 -11.59
CA ARG A 570 14.50 2.04 -12.67
C ARG A 570 14.33 0.55 -12.93
N GLU A 571 15.40 -0.23 -12.99
CA GLU A 571 15.32 -1.68 -13.14
C GLU A 571 14.51 -2.29 -11.99
N CYS A 572 14.80 -1.91 -10.74
CA CYS A 572 14.01 -2.31 -9.58
C CYS A 572 12.55 -1.83 -9.62
N ALA A 573 12.28 -0.65 -10.18
CA ALA A 573 10.93 -0.12 -10.35
C ALA A 573 10.13 -0.98 -11.32
N ARG A 574 10.73 -1.39 -12.45
CA ARG A 574 10.13 -2.35 -13.39
C ARG A 574 9.90 -3.72 -12.76
N LEU A 575 10.80 -4.22 -11.90
CA LEU A 575 10.58 -5.46 -11.15
C LEU A 575 9.38 -5.37 -10.17
N GLN A 576 8.96 -4.17 -9.76
CA GLN A 576 7.71 -3.92 -9.00
C GLN A 576 6.51 -3.56 -9.91
N GLY A 577 6.72 -3.45 -11.22
CA GLY A 577 5.70 -3.08 -12.21
C GLY A 577 5.33 -1.60 -12.21
N PHE A 578 6.19 -0.71 -11.70
CA PHE A 578 5.97 0.73 -11.84
C PHE A 578 6.10 1.16 -13.30
N PRO A 579 5.13 1.92 -13.84
CA PRO A 579 5.26 2.54 -15.15
C PRO A 579 6.53 3.39 -15.25
N ASP A 580 7.09 3.50 -16.45
CA ASP A 580 8.35 4.22 -16.66
C ASP A 580 8.22 5.74 -16.48
N PHE A 581 7.01 6.30 -16.64
CA PHE A 581 6.73 7.68 -16.29
C PHE A 581 6.69 7.94 -14.78
N TYR A 582 6.61 6.90 -13.94
CA TYR A 582 6.51 7.07 -12.50
C TYR A 582 7.85 7.53 -11.93
N ARG A 583 7.87 8.70 -11.29
CA ARG A 583 9.11 9.34 -10.81
C ARG A 583 9.29 9.17 -9.31
N PHE A 584 10.55 9.11 -8.86
CA PHE A 584 10.89 9.00 -7.45
C PHE A 584 11.76 10.17 -6.96
N CYS A 585 11.44 10.69 -5.78
CA CYS A 585 12.13 11.78 -5.09
C CYS A 585 13.04 11.24 -3.97
N GLY A 586 13.91 12.11 -3.45
CA GLY A 586 14.89 11.78 -2.41
C GLY A 586 16.20 11.19 -2.93
N THR A 587 17.07 10.80 -2.00
CA THR A 587 18.36 10.16 -2.28
C THR A 587 18.18 8.80 -2.95
N VAL A 588 19.23 8.30 -3.63
CA VAL A 588 19.23 6.97 -4.25
C VAL A 588 18.79 5.87 -3.26
N LYS A 589 19.28 5.94 -2.01
CA LYS A 589 18.91 4.98 -0.96
C LYS A 589 17.43 5.04 -0.61
N GLU A 590 16.87 6.25 -0.49
CA GLU A 590 15.45 6.44 -0.22
C GLU A 590 14.58 5.94 -1.38
N ARG A 591 15.02 6.12 -2.63
CA ARG A 591 14.31 5.56 -3.81
C ARG A 591 14.28 4.02 -3.78
N TYR A 592 15.38 3.34 -3.44
CA TYR A 592 15.35 1.88 -3.21
C TYR A 592 14.43 1.48 -2.06
N CYS A 593 14.41 2.26 -0.97
CA CYS A 593 13.53 2.02 0.17
C CYS A 593 12.05 2.06 -0.24
N GLN A 594 11.67 3.08 -1.01
CA GLN A 594 10.33 3.22 -1.58
C GLN A 594 9.94 1.99 -2.41
N LEU A 595 10.81 1.52 -3.31
CA LEU A 595 10.56 0.34 -4.16
C LEU A 595 10.48 -0.97 -3.37
N GLY A 596 11.33 -1.14 -2.35
CA GLY A 596 11.27 -2.31 -1.47
C GLY A 596 9.96 -2.39 -0.69
N ASN A 597 9.48 -1.25 -0.18
CA ASN A 597 8.26 -1.15 0.60
C ASN A 597 6.98 -1.27 -0.24
N ALA A 598 7.00 -0.76 -1.47
CA ALA A 598 5.81 -0.72 -2.33
C ALA A 598 5.15 -2.09 -2.54
N VAL A 599 3.82 -2.08 -2.60
CA VAL A 599 3.04 -3.18 -3.17
C VAL A 599 3.23 -3.14 -4.69
N SER A 600 3.39 -4.32 -5.29
CA SER A 600 3.59 -4.45 -6.73
C SER A 600 2.34 -3.95 -7.49
N ILE A 601 2.55 -3.04 -8.46
CA ILE A 601 1.47 -2.38 -9.21
C ILE A 601 0.52 -3.38 -9.88
N PRO A 602 0.98 -4.47 -10.54
CA PRO A 602 0.08 -5.42 -11.19
C PRO A 602 -0.83 -6.17 -10.21
N VAL A 603 -0.36 -6.46 -8.99
CA VAL A 603 -1.20 -7.07 -7.93
C VAL A 603 -2.26 -6.08 -7.48
N ALA A 604 -1.87 -4.84 -7.18
CA ALA A 604 -2.81 -3.80 -6.79
C ALA A 604 -3.82 -3.48 -7.90
N ARG A 605 -3.40 -3.55 -9.17
CA ARG A 605 -4.27 -3.40 -10.36
C ARG A 605 -5.27 -4.55 -10.50
N ALA A 606 -4.85 -5.78 -10.29
CA ALA A 606 -5.76 -6.93 -10.25
C ALA A 606 -6.80 -6.78 -9.11
N LEU A 607 -6.37 -6.34 -7.93
CA LEU A 607 -7.25 -6.08 -6.78
C LEU A 607 -8.20 -4.90 -7.03
N GLY A 608 -7.74 -3.85 -7.71
CA GLY A 608 -8.55 -2.69 -8.09
C GLY A 608 -9.66 -3.05 -9.06
N TYR A 609 -9.37 -3.93 -10.03
CA TYR A 609 -10.38 -4.47 -10.93
C TYR A 609 -11.44 -5.27 -10.16
N ALA A 610 -11.00 -6.15 -9.25
CA ALA A 610 -11.91 -6.92 -8.41
C ALA A 610 -12.80 -6.03 -7.52
N LEU A 611 -12.24 -4.95 -6.97
CA LEU A 611 -12.98 -3.95 -6.22
C LEU A 611 -14.06 -3.29 -7.06
N GLY A 612 -13.72 -2.85 -8.28
CA GLY A 612 -14.71 -2.17 -9.12
C GLY A 612 -15.80 -3.09 -9.66
N MET A 613 -15.49 -4.35 -9.95
CA MET A 613 -16.50 -5.38 -10.26
C MET A 613 -17.46 -5.61 -9.09
N ALA A 614 -16.94 -5.65 -7.86
CA ALA A 614 -17.74 -5.81 -6.65
C ALA A 614 -18.64 -4.59 -6.38
N TYR A 615 -18.11 -3.38 -6.50
CA TYR A 615 -18.87 -2.14 -6.33
C TYR A 615 -20.00 -2.00 -7.35
N ARG A 616 -19.76 -2.38 -8.60
CA ARG A 616 -20.76 -2.42 -9.67
C ARG A 616 -21.76 -3.58 -9.53
N LYS A 617 -21.54 -4.48 -8.56
CA LYS A 617 -22.37 -5.68 -8.30
C LYS A 617 -22.53 -6.54 -9.55
N VAL A 618 -21.49 -6.60 -10.38
CA VAL A 618 -21.50 -7.45 -11.57
C VAL A 618 -21.35 -8.90 -11.12
N GLU A 619 -22.34 -9.72 -11.47
CA GLU A 619 -22.23 -11.16 -11.26
C GLU A 619 -21.16 -11.72 -12.20
N VAL A 620 -20.05 -12.18 -11.61
CA VAL A 620 -19.03 -12.94 -12.32
C VAL A 620 -19.32 -14.41 -12.11
N ALA A 621 -19.53 -15.16 -13.20
CA ALA A 621 -19.75 -16.60 -13.16
C ALA A 621 -18.54 -17.32 -12.52
N GLY A 622 -18.78 -18.31 -11.67
CA GLY A 622 -17.73 -19.11 -11.02
C GLY A 622 -17.71 -19.01 -9.49
N ASP A 623 -16.53 -19.24 -8.91
CA ASP A 623 -16.27 -19.26 -7.47
C ASP A 623 -16.70 -17.96 -6.76
N GLU A 624 -17.30 -18.06 -5.57
CA GLU A 624 -17.77 -16.91 -4.78
C GLU A 624 -16.60 -16.08 -4.22
N HIS A 625 -15.44 -16.69 -4.04
CA HIS A 625 -14.25 -16.13 -3.41
C HIS A 625 -13.16 -15.74 -4.40
N LEU A 626 -13.07 -16.40 -5.54
CA LEU A 626 -12.04 -16.19 -6.56
C LEU A 626 -12.67 -15.65 -7.86
N MET A 627 -11.89 -14.94 -8.67
CA MET A 627 -12.33 -14.48 -9.98
C MET A 627 -11.24 -14.63 -11.04
N VAL A 628 -11.62 -15.01 -12.24
CA VAL A 628 -10.72 -15.03 -13.40
C VAL A 628 -10.64 -13.61 -13.96
N LEU A 629 -9.42 -13.12 -14.20
CA LEU A 629 -9.20 -11.85 -14.88
C LEU A 629 -9.39 -12.02 -16.39
N PRO A 630 -9.79 -10.96 -17.12
CA PRO A 630 -9.87 -11.01 -18.58
C PRO A 630 -8.54 -11.42 -19.23
N GLU A 631 -8.60 -11.99 -20.45
CA GLU A 631 -7.38 -12.35 -21.19
C GLU A 631 -6.45 -11.16 -21.38
N LYS A 632 -5.13 -11.44 -21.37
CA LYS A 632 -4.04 -10.46 -21.48
C LYS A 632 -4.17 -9.31 -20.48
N PHE A 633 -4.66 -9.59 -19.27
CA PHE A 633 -4.89 -8.55 -18.27
C PHE A 633 -3.62 -7.76 -17.94
N SER A 634 -2.45 -8.39 -17.93
CA SER A 634 -1.15 -7.75 -17.61
C SER A 634 -0.84 -6.54 -18.49
N SER A 635 -1.20 -6.60 -19.77
CA SER A 635 -0.94 -5.56 -20.78
C SER A 635 -2.19 -4.77 -21.22
N ARG A 636 -3.37 -5.09 -20.67
CA ARG A 636 -4.64 -4.47 -21.05
C ARG A 636 -4.72 -2.98 -20.67
N VAL A 637 -5.20 -2.15 -21.58
CA VAL A 637 -5.54 -0.74 -21.31
C VAL A 637 -7.06 -0.53 -21.42
N PRO A 638 -7.63 0.51 -20.78
CA PRO A 638 -9.04 0.86 -20.97
C PRO A 638 -9.30 1.20 -22.45
N SER A 639 -10.44 0.76 -23.00
CA SER A 639 -10.83 1.05 -24.39
C SER A 639 -11.27 2.51 -24.58
N VAL A 640 -10.85 3.12 -25.69
CA VAL A 640 -11.22 4.51 -26.06
C VAL A 640 -12.71 4.66 -26.35
N ASP A 641 -13.37 3.60 -26.84
CA ASP A 641 -14.75 3.64 -27.34
C ASP A 641 -15.84 3.49 -26.25
N GLU A 642 -15.50 3.32 -24.96
CA GLU A 642 -16.50 3.28 -23.87
C GLU A 642 -16.67 4.64 -23.17
N VAL A 643 -15.99 5.69 -23.64
CA VAL A 643 -16.09 7.07 -23.11
C VAL A 643 -16.95 7.96 -24.03
N VAL A 644 -17.30 7.50 -25.23
CA VAL A 644 -18.00 8.30 -26.26
C VAL A 644 -19.38 7.72 -26.55
N ASP A 645 -20.25 7.66 -25.55
CA ASP A 645 -21.70 7.58 -25.81
C ASP A 645 -22.53 8.05 -24.60
N LEU A 646 -22.32 9.29 -24.16
CA LEU A 646 -23.20 9.97 -23.19
C LEU A 646 -23.23 11.47 -23.50
N GLY A 647 -23.95 11.82 -24.56
CA GLY A 647 -24.52 13.16 -24.75
C GLY A 647 -25.85 13.32 -24.02
#